data_AF-A0A8T8WRV2-F1
#
_entry.id   AF-A0A8T8WRV2-F1
#
_cell.length_a   1.000
_cell.length_b   1.000
_cell.length_c   1.000
_cell.angle_alpha   90.00
_cell.angle_beta   90.00
_cell.angle_gamma   90.00
#
_symmetry.space_group_name_H-M   'P 1'
#
loop_
_entity.id
_entity.type
_entity.pdbx_description
1 polymer ?
#
loop_
_entity_poly.entity_id
_entity_poly.type
_entity_poly.pdbx_seq_one_letter_code
_entity_poly.pdbx_strand_id
1 'polypeptide(L)'
;MASAPDGLSHKPEDIDTRSLISMQEIDPSPVEDEFPDLERGEYSPEPLKLSQDSLSQNMSAPPSLGLGLRGHSWDSWLSAIQRYSTYPPSLFLALHLANTSILPLATRSVSASENYLLLTRPLYQSPSLEHVVLTVPVLVHVLSGIALRNIRSSRRARLYGAETRSQRYALTFWPRMSLQARLGYSLIPLLGVHVLVNRISPILVDGGSSGVGLGYVAHGIARSPVFWNIYYLVFVAAGVWHFVGGWASWMGWKVTTLRKQHNSKKGSLEGYLGYTGSEQRCRRQKRMWWTVNAIAAYAGTEFRAVKEGKAYILNPPSQDAASKATRKDLKADDESQSVFYNPIQQFNRDLSVLAIRAFGEHVLAVKKQKAEKRRQRLAESGGTKSKKRKREDEGTQPEDQSAQTIEPASATIPELPSEEIMAPSFTILDALSATGLRALRYALEIPFASYVVANDLSESAIRSMKTNVEYNKLEERIRPNLGDARVFMYSLLEQDKFQDAVTHSGKFDVIDLDPYGTASPFLDAAVQAVKDGGLLCVTCTDAGVWASHGYPEKAFALYGGVPVKGPHCHEGGLRLILHSIAMSAAKYGLAIEPLLSLSIDFYARVFVRVHRSPAQVKFVSGNMMTVFNCDEGCGAWSTQPLTQTKQKLDKKGKPFPHFGFAQGPTSDSRCEHCGSKMHVGGPMWAGPLHNPHFIQNILDMLPKLDRDVYQTVDRIEGMLTTASEEDLNLDIGDANNSQKTTDAPLVEAGTAAIIPRVDPALSDKSPFYFSLSAISKVLRTATISIDAMRGALRHLGYRATRTHAKPNTIRTDAPWDVIWEIMREWVRQKSPVKEGALRPGSPGAVIMSKCRKIPTDGDQDQQLLNSLKKELQMVMEQEHNITDVVSRLEAALTRAGAHRASETKSVRDTQSNGHRDSTASTSGQSSLARVKATARPHPSTLEVVFDEALGKELSTRKRLVRYQLNPRENWGPLSRASGRG
;
A
#
# COMPACT_ATOMS: atom_id res chain seq x y z
N MET A 1 -44.16 60.38 -9.60
CA MET A 1 -45.10 59.41 -9.02
C MET A 1 -44.24 58.40 -8.27
N ALA A 2 -43.98 58.63 -6.98
CA ALA A 2 -44.76 58.11 -5.84
C ALA A 2 -44.38 56.63 -5.55
N SER A 3 -43.91 56.22 -4.36
CA SER A 3 -43.80 56.94 -3.06
C SER A 3 -42.76 56.31 -2.13
N ALA A 4 -42.02 57.14 -1.36
CA ALA A 4 -41.42 56.80 -0.05
C ALA A 4 -42.41 57.26 1.08
N PRO A 5 -42.16 57.19 2.41
CA PRO A 5 -40.90 57.21 3.19
C PRO A 5 -40.53 55.79 3.72
N ASP A 6 -39.69 55.50 4.72
CA ASP A 6 -38.98 56.23 5.82
C ASP A 6 -37.50 55.73 5.93
N GLY A 7 -36.60 56.09 6.86
CA GLY A 7 -36.65 56.76 8.18
C GLY A 7 -36.42 55.73 9.31
N LEU A 8 -35.41 55.77 10.19
CA LEU A 8 -34.34 56.74 10.50
C LEU A 8 -33.10 56.02 11.09
N SER A 9 -32.00 56.75 11.29
CA SER A 9 -30.67 56.26 11.72
C SER A 9 -30.55 55.80 13.18
N HIS A 10 -29.61 54.89 13.51
CA HIS A 10 -28.70 55.03 14.67
C HIS A 10 -27.40 54.19 14.56
N LYS A 11 -26.44 54.51 15.45
CA LYS A 11 -24.99 54.20 15.50
C LYS A 11 -24.54 52.71 15.45
N PRO A 12 -23.25 52.43 15.14
CA PRO A 12 -22.68 51.08 15.22
C PRO A 12 -22.13 50.75 16.62
N GLU A 13 -22.64 49.68 17.23
CA GLU A 13 -21.99 48.97 18.35
C GLU A 13 -22.09 47.45 18.09
N ASP A 14 -21.00 46.74 18.41
CA ASP A 14 -20.81 45.30 18.53
C ASP A 14 -21.54 44.34 17.55
N ILE A 15 -20.84 44.00 16.46
CA ILE A 15 -21.13 42.78 15.69
C ILE A 15 -20.29 41.63 16.25
N ASP A 16 -20.96 40.74 16.97
CA ASP A 16 -20.45 39.50 17.56
C ASP A 16 -19.77 38.59 16.50
N THR A 17 -18.46 38.37 16.63
CA THR A 17 -17.66 37.57 15.68
C THR A 17 -17.81 36.05 15.92
N ARG A 18 -19.05 35.57 16.08
CA ARG A 18 -19.41 34.16 16.28
C ARG A 18 -20.38 33.64 15.22
N SER A 19 -20.04 33.78 13.95
CA SER A 19 -20.66 33.00 12.88
C SER A 19 -20.14 31.55 12.90
N LEU A 20 -20.76 30.74 13.77
CA LEU A 20 -20.68 29.27 13.78
C LEU A 20 -21.35 28.69 12.51
N ILE A 21 -20.76 28.91 11.35
CA ILE A 21 -20.99 28.03 10.20
C ILE A 21 -19.95 26.91 10.30
N SER A 22 -20.35 25.89 11.06
CA SER A 22 -19.67 24.60 11.11
C SER A 22 -19.28 24.15 9.71
N MET A 23 -17.99 23.88 9.49
CA MET A 23 -17.54 23.18 8.28
C MET A 23 -18.13 21.78 8.31
N GLN A 24 -19.31 21.61 7.73
CA GLN A 24 -19.91 20.30 7.52
C GLN A 24 -18.93 19.46 6.71
N GLU A 25 -18.51 18.33 7.29
CA GLU A 25 -17.89 17.23 6.56
C GLU A 25 -18.86 16.83 5.43
N ILE A 26 -18.62 17.33 4.22
CA ILE A 26 -19.28 16.83 3.03
C ILE A 26 -18.73 15.42 2.82
N ASP A 27 -19.57 14.41 3.08
CA ASP A 27 -19.27 13.01 2.82
C ASP A 27 -18.70 12.84 1.40
N PRO A 28 -17.61 12.09 1.20
CA PRO A 28 -17.03 11.90 -0.12
C PRO A 28 -18.04 11.22 -1.04
N SER A 29 -18.40 11.91 -2.13
CA SER A 29 -19.39 11.42 -3.10
C SER A 29 -18.97 10.04 -3.64
N PRO A 30 -19.89 9.06 -3.73
CA PRO A 30 -19.54 7.72 -4.15
C PRO A 30 -19.12 7.69 -5.63
N VAL A 31 -17.83 7.45 -5.87
CA VAL A 31 -17.32 7.10 -7.21
C VAL A 31 -17.95 5.78 -7.66
N GLU A 32 -18.76 5.83 -8.71
CA GLU A 32 -19.42 4.66 -9.33
C GLU A 32 -18.42 3.86 -10.18
N ASP A 33 -17.71 2.92 -9.54
CA ASP A 33 -16.95 1.87 -10.22
C ASP A 33 -17.83 0.62 -10.42
N GLU A 34 -18.65 0.59 -11.48
CA GLU A 34 -19.33 -0.65 -11.88
C GLU A 34 -18.33 -1.69 -12.42
N PHE A 35 -18.13 -2.76 -11.65
CA PHE A 35 -17.56 -4.02 -12.11
C PHE A 35 -18.57 -5.15 -11.86
N PRO A 36 -18.84 -6.02 -12.86
CA PRO A 36 -19.69 -7.19 -12.66
C PRO A 36 -18.97 -8.23 -11.79
N ASP A 37 -19.69 -8.74 -10.80
CA ASP A 37 -19.17 -9.58 -9.72
C ASP A 37 -19.06 -11.06 -10.16
N LEU A 38 -17.85 -11.60 -10.20
CA LEU A 38 -17.54 -12.92 -10.77
C LEU A 38 -17.84 -14.12 -9.84
N GLU A 39 -18.40 -13.87 -8.64
CA GLU A 39 -18.73 -14.94 -7.68
C GLU A 39 -20.16 -15.51 -7.81
N ARG A 40 -21.01 -14.92 -8.67
CA ARG A 40 -22.34 -15.46 -8.97
C ARG A 40 -22.29 -16.33 -10.22
N GLY A 41 -22.29 -17.65 -10.02
CA GLY A 41 -22.32 -18.66 -11.09
C GLY A 41 -23.66 -18.76 -11.83
N GLU A 42 -24.25 -17.64 -12.24
CA GLU A 42 -25.43 -17.57 -13.10
C GLU A 42 -24.99 -17.35 -14.56
N TYR A 43 -24.40 -18.40 -15.15
CA TYR A 43 -24.27 -18.52 -16.60
C TYR A 43 -25.22 -19.61 -17.10
N SER A 44 -26.49 -19.24 -17.25
CA SER A 44 -27.48 -19.99 -18.01
C SER A 44 -27.96 -19.11 -19.17
N PRO A 45 -27.66 -19.44 -20.43
CA PRO A 45 -28.27 -18.75 -21.55
C PRO A 45 -29.72 -19.24 -21.69
N GLU A 46 -30.70 -18.42 -21.29
CA GLU A 46 -32.09 -18.72 -21.66
C GLU A 46 -32.28 -18.49 -23.17
N PRO A 47 -32.87 -19.45 -23.90
CA PRO A 47 -33.16 -19.29 -25.31
C PRO A 47 -34.35 -18.36 -25.52
N LEU A 48 -34.21 -17.48 -26.52
CA LEU A 48 -35.28 -16.62 -27.05
C LEU A 48 -36.62 -17.36 -27.19
N LYS A 49 -37.66 -16.84 -26.56
CA LYS A 49 -39.05 -17.11 -26.95
C LYS A 49 -39.78 -15.81 -27.27
N LEU A 50 -40.45 -15.84 -28.42
CA LEU A 50 -41.26 -14.76 -28.97
C LEU A 50 -42.54 -14.54 -28.15
N SER A 51 -42.97 -13.27 -28.14
CA SER A 51 -44.36 -12.77 -28.05
C SER A 51 -45.50 -13.77 -27.80
N GLN A 52 -46.33 -13.51 -26.78
CA GLN A 52 -47.80 -13.46 -26.95
C GLN A 52 -48.50 -12.73 -25.79
N ASP A 53 -49.68 -12.17 -26.10
CA ASP A 53 -50.45 -11.27 -25.24
C ASP A 53 -51.32 -11.96 -24.17
N SER A 54 -51.65 -11.16 -23.15
CA SER A 54 -52.95 -11.10 -22.45
C SER A 54 -53.36 -12.11 -21.36
N LEU A 55 -54.02 -11.52 -20.35
CA LEU A 55 -55.10 -12.03 -19.48
C LEU A 55 -54.83 -13.00 -18.31
N SER A 56 -55.53 -12.67 -17.21
CA SER A 56 -55.84 -13.49 -16.02
C SER A 56 -54.64 -13.86 -15.11
N GLN A 57 -54.72 -13.97 -13.79
CA GLN A 57 -55.54 -13.45 -12.69
C GLN A 57 -55.00 -14.19 -11.43
N ASN A 58 -54.94 -13.52 -10.29
CA ASN A 58 -54.99 -14.07 -8.92
C ASN A 58 -54.42 -15.48 -8.62
N MET A 59 -53.31 -15.52 -7.86
CA MET A 59 -53.16 -16.41 -6.70
C MET A 59 -52.27 -15.71 -5.66
N SER A 60 -52.86 -15.25 -4.56
CA SER A 60 -52.17 -14.56 -3.47
C SER A 60 -51.57 -15.54 -2.46
N ALA A 61 -50.25 -15.51 -2.31
CA ALA A 61 -49.57 -16.13 -1.16
C ALA A 61 -49.70 -15.21 0.08
N PRO A 62 -49.80 -15.76 1.31
CA PRO A 62 -49.99 -14.95 2.51
C PRO A 62 -48.73 -14.16 2.89
N PRO A 63 -48.88 -13.00 3.55
CA PRO A 63 -47.73 -12.19 3.98
C PRO A 63 -46.97 -12.89 5.10
N SER A 64 -45.68 -13.16 4.89
CA SER A 64 -44.80 -13.64 5.95
C SER A 64 -44.62 -12.55 7.02
N LEU A 65 -45.01 -12.84 8.27
CA LEU A 65 -44.82 -11.94 9.41
C LEU A 65 -43.35 -11.51 9.53
N GLY A 66 -43.12 -10.21 9.37
CA GLY A 66 -41.79 -9.61 9.47
C GLY A 66 -41.33 -9.47 10.92
N LEU A 67 -40.62 -10.48 11.44
CA LEU A 67 -39.69 -10.26 12.55
C LEU A 67 -38.30 -9.93 11.99
N GLY A 68 -37.81 -8.73 12.29
CA GLY A 68 -36.60 -8.14 11.71
C GLY A 68 -35.29 -8.79 12.17
N LEU A 69 -34.99 -10.00 11.69
CA LEU A 69 -33.71 -10.68 11.88
C LEU A 69 -32.92 -10.71 10.56
N ARG A 70 -32.08 -9.70 10.35
CA ARG A 70 -31.23 -9.56 9.15
C ARG A 70 -30.18 -10.67 9.03
N GLY A 71 -29.96 -11.13 7.79
CA GLY A 71 -28.59 -11.32 7.26
C GLY A 71 -27.72 -12.46 7.82
N HIS A 72 -28.28 -13.52 8.39
CA HIS A 72 -27.48 -14.71 8.74
C HIS A 72 -27.87 -15.92 7.92
N SER A 73 -26.89 -16.48 7.18
CA SER A 73 -27.04 -17.76 6.50
C SER A 73 -27.32 -18.89 7.50
N TRP A 74 -28.12 -19.89 7.09
CA TRP A 74 -28.58 -20.98 7.96
C TRP A 74 -27.44 -21.74 8.67
N ASP A 75 -26.24 -21.79 8.09
CA ASP A 75 -25.06 -22.39 8.70
C ASP A 75 -24.42 -21.52 9.80
N SER A 76 -24.59 -20.21 9.77
CA SER A 76 -24.25 -19.31 10.89
C SER A 76 -25.20 -19.55 12.06
N TRP A 77 -26.51 -19.55 11.82
CA TRP A 77 -27.54 -19.85 12.81
C TRP A 77 -27.36 -21.24 13.44
N LEU A 78 -27.22 -22.28 12.63
CA LEU A 78 -26.97 -23.64 13.14
C LEU A 78 -25.66 -23.73 13.94
N SER A 79 -24.60 -23.02 13.54
CA SER A 79 -23.33 -23.00 14.29
C SER A 79 -23.44 -22.23 15.61
N ALA A 80 -24.24 -21.17 15.66
CA ALA A 80 -24.57 -20.45 16.89
C ALA A 80 -25.42 -21.33 17.82
N ILE A 81 -26.49 -21.93 17.31
CA ILE A 81 -27.36 -22.86 18.04
C ILE A 81 -26.55 -24.03 18.62
N GLN A 82 -25.67 -24.67 17.84
CA GLN A 82 -24.79 -25.73 18.34
C GLN A 82 -23.83 -25.24 19.44
N ARG A 83 -23.32 -24.01 19.33
CA ARG A 83 -22.40 -23.41 20.30
C ARG A 83 -23.11 -23.07 21.61
N TYR A 84 -24.22 -22.34 21.57
CA TYR A 84 -24.89 -21.83 22.77
C TYR A 84 -25.66 -22.92 23.53
N SER A 85 -26.11 -23.98 22.85
CA SER A 85 -26.70 -25.17 23.50
C SER A 85 -25.73 -25.94 24.43
N THR A 86 -24.42 -25.67 24.40
CA THR A 86 -23.47 -26.32 25.31
C THR A 86 -23.44 -25.76 26.73
N TYR A 87 -23.88 -24.51 26.96
CA TYR A 87 -23.75 -23.87 28.28
C TYR A 87 -24.59 -24.58 29.37
N PRO A 88 -25.91 -24.80 29.20
CA PRO A 88 -26.72 -25.40 30.27
C PRO A 88 -26.28 -26.84 30.64
N PRO A 89 -26.01 -27.76 29.67
CA PRO A 89 -25.49 -29.08 30.00
C PRO A 89 -24.08 -29.07 30.62
N SER A 90 -23.23 -28.10 30.28
CA SER A 90 -21.89 -27.99 30.89
C SER A 90 -21.97 -27.55 32.36
N LEU A 91 -22.86 -26.61 32.68
CA LEU A 91 -23.10 -26.16 34.05
C LEU A 91 -23.66 -27.30 34.91
N PHE A 92 -24.66 -28.02 34.39
CA PHE A 92 -25.16 -29.22 35.06
C PHE A 92 -24.10 -30.29 35.24
N LEU A 93 -23.29 -30.59 34.22
CA LEU A 93 -22.24 -31.61 34.35
C LEU A 93 -21.23 -31.23 35.43
N ALA A 94 -20.88 -29.95 35.58
CA ALA A 94 -20.01 -29.49 36.66
C ALA A 94 -20.64 -29.71 38.05
N LEU A 95 -21.90 -29.32 38.25
CA LEU A 95 -22.64 -29.54 39.51
C LEU A 95 -22.85 -31.03 39.81
N HIS A 96 -23.19 -31.81 38.78
CA HIS A 96 -23.40 -33.25 38.89
C HIS A 96 -22.10 -33.98 39.25
N LEU A 97 -21.00 -33.71 38.53
CA LEU A 97 -19.68 -34.29 38.82
C LEU A 97 -19.18 -33.92 40.22
N ALA A 98 -19.41 -32.67 40.64
CA ALA A 98 -19.10 -32.24 42.01
C ALA A 98 -19.81 -33.12 43.04
N ASN A 99 -21.12 -33.33 42.89
CA ASN A 99 -21.93 -33.97 43.93
C ASN A 99 -21.99 -35.51 43.85
N THR A 100 -21.83 -36.11 42.66
CA THR A 100 -21.84 -37.58 42.50
C THR A 100 -20.45 -38.21 42.48
N SER A 101 -19.37 -37.42 42.29
CA SER A 101 -18.01 -37.95 42.19
C SER A 101 -17.01 -37.26 43.12
N ILE A 102 -16.90 -35.93 43.09
CA ILE A 102 -15.85 -35.22 43.83
C ILE A 102 -16.13 -35.20 45.34
N LEU A 103 -17.35 -34.82 45.75
CA LEU A 103 -17.72 -34.79 47.17
C LEU A 103 -17.74 -36.19 47.81
N PRO A 104 -18.28 -37.27 47.20
CA PRO A 104 -18.14 -38.64 47.72
C PRO A 104 -16.68 -39.10 47.86
N LEU A 105 -15.80 -38.69 46.95
CA LEU A 105 -14.36 -38.98 47.05
C LEU A 105 -13.70 -38.22 48.21
N ALA A 106 -14.13 -36.98 48.46
CA ALA A 106 -13.60 -36.13 49.53
C ALA A 106 -14.10 -36.53 50.93
N THR A 107 -15.39 -36.82 51.08
CA THR A 107 -16.00 -37.26 52.35
C THR A 107 -15.67 -38.71 52.68
N ARG A 108 -15.37 -39.54 51.67
CA ARG A 108 -15.22 -41.01 51.75
C ARG A 108 -16.40 -41.72 52.42
N SER A 109 -17.58 -41.11 52.43
CA SER A 109 -18.77 -41.63 53.10
C SER A 109 -20.03 -41.35 52.29
N VAL A 110 -20.75 -42.42 51.93
CA VAL A 110 -22.00 -42.34 51.16
C VAL A 110 -23.06 -41.55 51.93
N SER A 111 -23.27 -41.84 53.21
CA SER A 111 -24.28 -41.18 54.04
C SER A 111 -23.99 -39.70 54.27
N ALA A 112 -22.72 -39.31 54.38
CA ALA A 112 -22.34 -37.90 54.48
C ALA A 112 -22.59 -37.13 53.16
N SER A 113 -22.45 -37.81 52.01
CA SER A 113 -22.57 -37.19 50.69
C SER A 113 -24.00 -36.99 50.18
N GLU A 114 -24.99 -37.77 50.65
CA GLU A 114 -26.39 -37.59 50.24
C GLU A 114 -26.92 -36.19 50.58
N ASN A 115 -26.49 -35.60 51.71
CA ASN A 115 -26.87 -34.25 52.11
C ASN A 115 -26.48 -33.18 51.07
N TYR A 116 -25.36 -33.37 50.36
CA TYR A 116 -24.92 -32.45 49.30
C TYR A 116 -25.69 -32.65 47.99
N LEU A 117 -26.18 -33.88 47.72
CA LEU A 117 -27.06 -34.14 46.57
C LEU A 117 -28.44 -33.51 46.73
N LEU A 118 -28.96 -33.44 47.96
CA LEU A 118 -30.20 -32.72 48.26
C LEU A 118 -30.09 -31.21 47.93
N LEU A 119 -28.92 -30.60 48.13
CA LEU A 119 -28.71 -29.17 47.91
C LEU A 119 -28.89 -28.73 46.46
N THR A 120 -28.44 -29.52 45.48
CA THR A 120 -28.58 -29.20 44.06
C THR A 120 -29.81 -29.82 43.39
N ARG A 121 -30.51 -30.72 44.09
CA ARG A 121 -31.71 -31.39 43.61
C ARG A 121 -32.77 -30.45 42.98
N PRO A 122 -33.09 -29.27 43.57
CA PRO A 122 -34.09 -28.38 43.00
C PRO A 122 -33.70 -27.78 41.64
N LEU A 123 -32.40 -27.65 41.36
CA LEU A 123 -31.88 -27.00 40.15
C LEU A 123 -32.04 -27.85 38.88
N TYR A 124 -32.19 -29.18 39.01
CA TYR A 124 -32.21 -30.09 37.85
C TYR A 124 -33.15 -31.30 37.96
N GLN A 125 -33.89 -31.49 39.07
CA GLN A 125 -34.93 -32.55 39.16
C GLN A 125 -36.37 -32.00 39.22
N SER A 126 -36.59 -30.69 39.02
CA SER A 126 -37.95 -30.16 38.91
C SER A 126 -38.55 -30.49 37.52
N PRO A 127 -39.82 -30.96 37.44
CA PRO A 127 -40.36 -31.60 36.22
C PRO A 127 -40.23 -30.78 34.93
N SER A 128 -40.36 -29.46 35.01
CA SER A 128 -40.29 -28.57 33.84
C SER A 128 -38.86 -28.09 33.54
N LEU A 129 -38.06 -27.83 34.58
CA LEU A 129 -36.74 -27.20 34.42
C LEU A 129 -35.70 -28.18 33.86
N GLU A 130 -35.79 -29.45 34.24
CA GLU A 130 -34.88 -30.51 33.77
C GLU A 130 -34.89 -30.64 32.25
N HIS A 131 -36.07 -30.59 31.62
CA HIS A 131 -36.18 -30.65 30.17
C HIS A 131 -35.65 -29.39 29.47
N VAL A 132 -35.85 -28.21 30.06
CA VAL A 132 -35.35 -26.92 29.53
C VAL A 132 -33.84 -26.78 29.67
N VAL A 133 -33.25 -27.26 30.77
CA VAL A 133 -31.81 -27.15 31.07
C VAL A 133 -31.00 -28.28 30.44
N LEU A 134 -31.56 -29.48 30.27
CA LEU A 134 -30.82 -30.67 29.81
C LEU A 134 -31.36 -31.28 28.53
N THR A 135 -32.61 -31.74 28.54
CA THR A 135 -33.14 -32.55 27.42
C THR A 135 -33.12 -31.76 26.11
N VAL A 136 -33.66 -30.54 26.11
CA VAL A 136 -33.72 -29.69 24.92
C VAL A 136 -32.33 -29.23 24.47
N PRO A 137 -31.45 -28.66 25.32
CA PRO A 137 -30.12 -28.23 24.88
C PRO A 137 -29.23 -29.38 24.36
N VAL A 138 -29.25 -30.55 24.99
CA VAL A 138 -28.48 -31.72 24.50
C VAL A 138 -29.01 -32.19 23.14
N LEU A 139 -30.33 -32.30 22.97
CA LEU A 139 -30.95 -32.69 21.69
C LEU A 139 -30.60 -31.67 20.58
N VAL A 140 -30.74 -30.37 20.88
CA VAL A 140 -30.39 -29.28 19.97
C VAL A 140 -28.91 -29.33 19.58
N HIS A 141 -28.00 -29.58 20.52
CA HIS A 141 -26.57 -29.69 20.24
C HIS A 141 -26.24 -30.87 19.29
N VAL A 142 -26.85 -32.03 19.51
CA VAL A 142 -26.64 -33.23 18.68
C VAL A 142 -27.23 -33.03 17.28
N LEU A 143 -28.49 -32.58 17.17
CA LEU A 143 -29.17 -32.38 15.89
C LEU A 143 -28.49 -31.31 15.04
N SER A 144 -28.15 -30.15 15.61
CA SER A 144 -27.44 -29.09 14.89
C SER A 144 -26.04 -29.54 14.44
N GLY A 145 -25.33 -30.33 15.25
CA GLY A 145 -24.04 -30.93 14.87
C GLY A 145 -24.12 -31.90 13.70
N ILE A 146 -25.15 -32.76 13.66
CA ILE A 146 -25.42 -33.67 12.53
C ILE A 146 -25.79 -32.87 11.28
N ALA A 147 -26.68 -31.89 11.39
CA ALA A 147 -27.10 -31.03 10.28
C ALA A 147 -25.90 -30.27 9.67
N LEU A 148 -25.08 -29.62 10.49
CA LEU A 148 -23.87 -28.92 10.05
C LEU A 148 -22.87 -29.86 9.36
N ARG A 149 -22.73 -31.10 9.84
CA ARG A 149 -21.86 -32.11 9.22
C ARG A 149 -22.35 -32.45 7.81
N ASN A 150 -23.65 -32.66 7.64
CA ASN A 150 -24.28 -32.99 6.35
C ASN A 150 -24.28 -31.81 5.36
N ILE A 151 -24.50 -30.58 5.83
CA ILE A 151 -24.41 -29.37 5.00
C ILE A 151 -22.98 -29.16 4.51
N ARG A 152 -21.98 -29.30 5.41
CA ARG A 152 -20.55 -29.12 5.07
C ARG A 152 -20.03 -30.23 4.15
N SER A 153 -20.49 -31.48 4.28
CA SER A 153 -20.13 -32.54 3.34
C SER A 153 -20.78 -32.32 1.96
N SER A 154 -22.06 -31.93 1.92
CA SER A 154 -22.79 -31.62 0.68
C SER A 154 -22.14 -30.47 -0.09
N ARG A 155 -21.76 -29.37 0.57
CA ARG A 155 -21.02 -28.26 -0.09
C ARG A 155 -19.64 -28.68 -0.58
N ARG A 156 -18.88 -29.48 0.18
CA ARG A 156 -17.58 -30.01 -0.27
C ARG A 156 -17.71 -30.89 -1.51
N ALA A 157 -18.74 -31.74 -1.59
CA ALA A 157 -18.97 -32.56 -2.78
C ALA A 157 -19.24 -31.71 -4.04
N ARG A 158 -20.01 -30.62 -3.91
CA ARG A 158 -20.22 -29.65 -5.01
C ARG A 158 -18.95 -28.93 -5.42
N LEU A 159 -18.12 -28.51 -4.47
CA LEU A 159 -16.81 -27.90 -4.72
C LEU A 159 -15.84 -28.82 -5.50
N TYR A 160 -16.06 -30.13 -5.47
CA TYR A 160 -15.32 -31.12 -6.27
C TYR A 160 -16.11 -31.64 -7.48
N GLY A 161 -17.12 -30.90 -7.96
CA GLY A 161 -17.84 -31.18 -9.21
C GLY A 161 -18.84 -32.34 -9.16
N ALA A 162 -19.18 -32.88 -7.99
CA ALA A 162 -20.14 -33.98 -7.87
C ALA A 162 -21.59 -33.46 -7.77
N GLU A 163 -22.19 -33.18 -8.93
CA GLU A 163 -23.54 -32.62 -9.04
C GLU A 163 -24.63 -33.69 -8.84
N THR A 164 -24.51 -34.84 -9.50
CA THR A 164 -25.52 -35.91 -9.42
C THR A 164 -25.46 -36.68 -8.10
N ARG A 165 -26.54 -37.41 -7.77
CA ARG A 165 -26.61 -38.22 -6.54
C ARG A 165 -25.68 -39.45 -6.62
N SER A 166 -25.49 -40.04 -7.81
CA SER A 166 -24.59 -41.18 -8.04
C SER A 166 -23.12 -40.78 -7.94
N GLN A 167 -22.70 -39.68 -8.55
CA GLN A 167 -21.32 -39.14 -8.42
C GLN A 167 -20.96 -38.87 -6.95
N ARG A 168 -21.93 -38.41 -6.13
CA ARG A 168 -21.74 -38.21 -4.69
C ARG A 168 -21.50 -39.50 -3.90
N TYR A 169 -21.99 -40.66 -4.35
CA TYR A 169 -21.67 -41.96 -3.75
C TYR A 169 -20.32 -42.52 -4.24
N ALA A 170 -19.83 -42.12 -5.42
CA ALA A 170 -18.52 -42.51 -5.93
C ALA A 170 -17.34 -41.83 -5.19
N LEU A 171 -17.60 -40.73 -4.47
CA LEU A 171 -16.61 -40.05 -3.61
C LEU A 171 -16.35 -40.85 -2.31
N THR A 172 -15.47 -41.86 -2.39
CA THR A 172 -15.11 -42.75 -1.27
C THR A 172 -14.42 -42.04 -0.08
N PHE A 173 -13.92 -40.82 -0.25
CA PHE A 173 -13.27 -40.07 0.83
C PHE A 173 -14.28 -39.32 1.72
N TRP A 174 -14.98 -40.06 2.58
CA TRP A 174 -15.73 -39.43 3.67
C TRP A 174 -14.75 -38.76 4.65
N PRO A 175 -14.92 -37.48 5.01
CA PRO A 175 -13.96 -36.77 5.87
C PRO A 175 -13.90 -37.44 7.25
N ARG A 176 -12.76 -38.07 7.55
CA ARG A 176 -12.51 -38.83 8.80
C ARG A 176 -13.05 -38.06 10.00
N MET A 177 -13.91 -38.70 10.80
CA MET A 177 -14.50 -38.07 11.98
C MET A 177 -13.40 -37.60 12.94
N SER A 178 -13.47 -36.34 13.37
CA SER A 178 -12.63 -35.84 14.45
C SER A 178 -12.85 -36.68 15.71
N LEU A 179 -11.80 -36.90 16.50
CA LEU A 179 -11.89 -37.63 17.77
C LEU A 179 -13.02 -37.07 18.66
N GLN A 180 -13.15 -35.73 18.68
CA GLN A 180 -14.21 -35.00 19.37
C GLN A 180 -15.63 -35.45 18.97
N ALA A 181 -15.87 -35.65 17.67
CA ALA A 181 -17.16 -36.12 17.16
C ALA A 181 -17.37 -37.60 17.45
N ARG A 182 -16.34 -38.45 17.29
CA ARG A 182 -16.40 -39.88 17.62
C ARG A 182 -16.81 -40.09 19.09
N LEU A 183 -16.20 -39.32 20.00
CA LEU A 183 -16.53 -39.34 21.42
C LEU A 183 -17.96 -38.86 21.71
N GLY A 184 -18.44 -37.85 20.99
CA GLY A 184 -19.82 -37.39 21.10
C GLY A 184 -20.82 -38.49 20.70
N TYR A 185 -20.59 -39.18 19.58
CA TYR A 185 -21.47 -40.28 19.15
C TYR A 185 -21.40 -41.50 20.08
N SER A 186 -20.24 -41.84 20.65
CA SER A 186 -20.15 -42.91 21.66
C SER A 186 -20.80 -42.53 22.99
N LEU A 187 -20.90 -41.23 23.31
CA LEU A 187 -21.52 -40.76 24.54
C LEU A 187 -23.06 -40.87 24.50
N ILE A 188 -23.69 -40.84 23.32
CA ILE A 188 -25.16 -40.95 23.16
C ILE A 188 -25.73 -42.24 23.78
N PRO A 189 -25.28 -43.46 23.39
CA PRO A 189 -25.82 -44.69 23.99
C PRO A 189 -25.46 -44.84 25.47
N LEU A 190 -24.28 -44.37 25.89
CA LEU A 190 -23.88 -44.39 27.31
C LEU A 190 -24.76 -43.46 28.14
N LEU A 191 -25.02 -42.24 27.69
CA LEU A 191 -25.96 -41.33 28.37
C LEU A 191 -27.38 -41.93 28.39
N GLY A 192 -27.81 -42.58 27.30
CA GLY A 192 -29.09 -43.29 27.22
C GLY A 192 -29.23 -44.39 28.29
N VAL A 193 -28.22 -45.24 28.45
CA VAL A 193 -28.21 -46.28 29.52
C VAL A 193 -28.17 -45.65 30.91
N HIS A 194 -27.41 -44.57 31.12
CA HIS A 194 -27.34 -43.88 32.41
C HIS A 194 -28.72 -43.30 32.80
N VAL A 195 -29.42 -42.68 31.85
CA VAL A 195 -30.78 -42.16 32.05
C VAL A 195 -31.80 -43.29 32.20
N LEU A 196 -31.68 -44.38 31.45
CA LEU A 196 -32.56 -45.55 31.60
C LEU A 196 -32.52 -46.08 33.04
N VAL A 197 -31.32 -46.35 33.55
CA VAL A 197 -31.10 -46.97 34.86
C VAL A 197 -31.43 -46.03 36.02
N ASN A 198 -30.97 -44.78 35.98
CA ASN A 198 -31.06 -43.86 37.12
C ASN A 198 -32.28 -42.92 37.07
N ARG A 199 -33.06 -42.94 35.98
CA ARG A 199 -34.23 -42.07 35.81
C ARG A 199 -35.48 -42.82 35.37
N ILE A 200 -35.42 -43.57 34.27
CA ILE A 200 -36.61 -44.19 33.67
C ILE A 200 -37.08 -45.39 34.51
N SER A 201 -36.18 -46.32 34.85
CA SER A 201 -36.55 -47.50 35.65
C SER A 201 -37.15 -47.17 37.02
N PRO A 202 -36.61 -46.21 37.81
CA PRO A 202 -37.25 -45.78 39.07
C PRO A 202 -38.61 -45.10 38.85
N ILE A 203 -38.81 -44.33 37.78
CA ILE A 203 -40.14 -43.76 37.46
C ILE A 203 -41.16 -44.87 37.14
N LEU A 204 -40.74 -45.92 36.43
CA LEU A 204 -41.61 -47.04 36.06
C LEU A 204 -41.97 -47.96 37.23
N VAL A 205 -41.11 -48.08 38.24
CA VAL A 205 -41.29 -48.99 39.39
C VAL A 205 -41.84 -48.27 40.62
N ASP A 206 -41.22 -47.15 41.01
CA ASP A 206 -41.49 -46.43 42.25
C ASP A 206 -42.38 -45.19 42.04
N GLY A 207 -42.86 -44.95 40.81
CA GLY A 207 -43.67 -43.78 40.44
C GLY A 207 -42.90 -42.46 40.39
N GLY A 208 -41.59 -42.45 40.69
CA GLY A 208 -40.76 -41.25 40.66
C GLY A 208 -39.28 -41.54 40.90
N SER A 209 -38.40 -40.66 40.41
CA SER A 209 -36.94 -40.77 40.60
C SER A 209 -36.43 -40.02 41.85
N SER A 210 -37.31 -39.60 42.75
CA SER A 210 -36.97 -38.87 43.98
C SER A 210 -36.28 -39.76 45.04
N GLY A 211 -36.37 -41.09 44.92
CA GLY A 211 -35.64 -42.04 45.77
C GLY A 211 -34.18 -42.30 45.37
N VAL A 212 -33.73 -41.84 44.19
CA VAL A 212 -32.42 -42.22 43.63
C VAL A 212 -31.28 -41.38 44.25
N GLY A 213 -30.56 -41.98 45.20
CA GLY A 213 -29.32 -41.44 45.81
C GLY A 213 -28.06 -42.24 45.46
N LEU A 214 -26.93 -41.86 46.06
CA LEU A 214 -25.66 -42.61 45.98
C LEU A 214 -25.81 -44.04 46.49
N GLY A 215 -26.65 -44.27 47.50
CA GLY A 215 -26.94 -45.62 48.01
C GLY A 215 -27.48 -46.57 46.93
N TYR A 216 -28.36 -46.07 46.05
CA TYR A 216 -28.92 -46.83 44.92
C TYR A 216 -27.83 -47.20 43.90
N VAL A 217 -26.99 -46.23 43.53
CA VAL A 217 -25.89 -46.43 42.58
C VAL A 217 -24.83 -47.39 43.15
N ALA A 218 -24.48 -47.24 44.43
CA ALA A 218 -23.55 -48.12 45.14
C ALA A 218 -24.07 -49.56 45.23
N HIS A 219 -25.37 -49.76 45.49
CA HIS A 219 -25.99 -51.09 45.44
C HIS A 219 -25.93 -51.71 44.03
N GLY A 220 -26.20 -50.91 42.99
CA GLY A 220 -26.05 -51.33 41.59
C GLY A 220 -24.63 -51.84 41.28
N ILE A 221 -23.61 -51.06 41.66
CA ILE A 221 -22.19 -51.43 41.51
C ILE A 221 -21.88 -52.70 42.30
N ALA A 222 -22.30 -52.81 43.57
CA ALA A 222 -22.07 -53.98 44.40
C ALA A 222 -22.67 -55.28 43.81
N ARG A 223 -23.82 -55.18 43.13
CA ARG A 223 -24.49 -56.32 42.50
C ARG A 223 -23.81 -56.84 41.22
N SER A 224 -23.09 -55.98 40.49
CA SER A 224 -22.31 -56.39 39.31
C SER A 224 -21.07 -55.52 39.14
N PRO A 225 -20.02 -55.74 39.97
CA PRO A 225 -18.91 -54.80 40.10
C PRO A 225 -18.09 -54.69 38.81
N VAL A 226 -17.87 -55.79 38.08
CA VAL A 226 -17.11 -55.77 36.83
C VAL A 226 -17.84 -54.95 35.76
N PHE A 227 -19.13 -55.20 35.54
CA PHE A 227 -19.91 -54.52 34.51
C PHE A 227 -20.04 -53.03 34.79
N TRP A 228 -20.49 -52.65 35.99
CA TRP A 228 -20.74 -51.25 36.31
C TRP A 228 -19.45 -50.42 36.42
N ASN A 229 -18.35 -50.97 36.96
CA ASN A 229 -17.08 -50.24 37.01
C ASN A 229 -16.53 -49.97 35.60
N ILE A 230 -16.56 -50.95 34.69
CA ILE A 230 -16.14 -50.76 33.29
C ILE A 230 -17.05 -49.73 32.60
N TYR A 231 -18.36 -49.85 32.78
CA TYR A 231 -19.35 -48.93 32.22
C TYR A 231 -19.13 -47.48 32.67
N TYR A 232 -19.04 -47.24 33.98
CA TYR A 232 -18.85 -45.89 34.52
C TYR A 232 -17.46 -45.32 34.17
N LEU A 233 -16.41 -46.15 34.13
CA LEU A 233 -15.08 -45.73 33.68
C LEU A 233 -15.11 -45.24 32.22
N VAL A 234 -15.74 -46.01 31.31
CA VAL A 234 -15.87 -45.62 29.90
C VAL A 234 -16.76 -44.39 29.75
N PHE A 235 -17.88 -44.31 30.48
CA PHE A 235 -18.81 -43.18 30.43
C PHE A 235 -18.18 -41.88 30.93
N VAL A 236 -17.51 -41.90 32.08
CA VAL A 236 -16.81 -40.73 32.63
C VAL A 236 -15.64 -40.34 31.73
N ALA A 237 -14.83 -41.29 31.25
CA ALA A 237 -13.71 -40.97 30.36
C ALA A 237 -14.17 -40.34 29.03
N ALA A 238 -15.19 -40.92 28.39
CA ALA A 238 -15.76 -40.37 27.15
C ALA A 238 -16.44 -39.01 27.39
N GLY A 239 -17.17 -38.87 28.50
CA GLY A 239 -17.82 -37.64 28.92
C GLY A 239 -16.81 -36.52 29.17
N VAL A 240 -15.87 -36.69 30.09
CA VAL A 240 -14.84 -35.69 30.42
C VAL A 240 -14.03 -35.30 29.18
N TRP A 241 -13.60 -36.27 28.35
CA TRP A 241 -12.84 -35.94 27.14
C TRP A 241 -13.69 -35.24 26.07
N HIS A 242 -14.99 -35.52 25.98
CA HIS A 242 -15.89 -34.78 25.09
C HIS A 242 -16.13 -33.36 25.62
N PHE A 243 -16.50 -33.17 26.89
CA PHE A 243 -16.79 -31.85 27.45
C PHE A 243 -15.53 -30.97 27.54
N VAL A 244 -14.49 -31.40 28.26
CA VAL A 244 -13.21 -30.66 28.38
C VAL A 244 -12.55 -30.52 27.00
N GLY A 245 -12.62 -31.55 26.17
CA GLY A 245 -12.08 -31.49 24.81
C GLY A 245 -12.84 -30.55 23.87
N GLY A 246 -14.14 -30.37 24.09
CA GLY A 246 -15.00 -29.43 23.37
C GLY A 246 -14.72 -28.00 23.81
N TRP A 247 -14.68 -27.76 25.12
CA TRP A 247 -14.29 -26.48 25.72
C TRP A 247 -12.87 -26.07 25.33
N ALA A 248 -11.89 -26.98 25.35
CA ALA A 248 -10.53 -26.70 24.87
C ALA A 248 -10.47 -26.43 23.35
N SER A 249 -11.34 -27.04 22.54
CA SER A 249 -11.47 -26.72 21.12
C SER A 249 -12.20 -25.39 20.87
N TRP A 250 -13.06 -24.97 21.81
CA TRP A 250 -13.82 -23.73 21.78
C TRP A 250 -12.94 -22.54 22.18
N MET A 251 -12.22 -22.65 23.31
CA MET A 251 -11.20 -21.69 23.78
C MET A 251 -9.95 -21.66 22.88
N GLY A 252 -9.75 -22.66 22.01
CA GLY A 252 -8.64 -22.70 21.06
C GLY A 252 -7.34 -23.29 21.60
N TRP A 253 -7.38 -23.94 22.77
CA TRP A 253 -6.24 -24.57 23.44
C TRP A 253 -5.77 -25.86 22.75
N LYS A 254 -6.67 -26.61 22.10
CA LYS A 254 -6.29 -27.83 21.38
C LYS A 254 -5.45 -27.51 20.14
N VAL A 255 -4.15 -27.75 20.24
CA VAL A 255 -3.31 -28.05 19.08
C VAL A 255 -3.85 -29.33 18.46
N THR A 256 -4.47 -29.23 17.27
CA THR A 256 -4.84 -30.41 16.50
C THR A 256 -3.58 -31.15 16.07
N THR A 257 -3.32 -32.29 16.72
CA THR A 257 -2.22 -33.23 16.46
C THR A 257 -2.46 -33.99 15.15
N LEU A 258 -2.47 -33.26 14.03
CA LEU A 258 -2.45 -33.84 12.69
C LEU A 258 -1.27 -33.29 11.89
N ARG A 259 -0.44 -34.24 11.43
CA ARG A 259 0.63 -34.09 10.42
C ARG A 259 1.96 -33.44 10.85
N LYS A 260 2.51 -33.89 11.99
CA LYS A 260 3.95 -34.21 12.04
C LYS A 260 4.13 -35.65 11.55
N GLN A 261 4.03 -35.87 10.23
CA GLN A 261 4.22 -37.19 9.62
C GLN A 261 5.15 -37.10 8.41
N HIS A 262 6.40 -37.50 8.69
CA HIS A 262 7.41 -38.13 7.85
C HIS A 262 7.51 -37.84 6.34
N ASN A 263 8.75 -37.60 5.89
CA ASN A 263 9.17 -37.62 4.49
C ASN A 263 8.57 -38.78 3.70
N SER A 264 7.83 -38.47 2.62
CA SER A 264 7.69 -39.33 1.45
C SER A 264 7.32 -38.50 0.21
N LYS A 265 8.01 -38.75 -0.91
CA LYS A 265 7.72 -38.11 -2.20
C LYS A 265 6.57 -38.84 -2.89
N LYS A 266 5.47 -38.13 -3.19
CA LYS A 266 4.73 -38.18 -4.48
C LYS A 266 3.57 -37.17 -4.45
N GLY A 267 3.24 -36.62 -5.62
CA GLY A 267 2.34 -35.48 -5.72
C GLY A 267 0.85 -35.84 -5.62
N SER A 268 0.10 -34.98 -4.93
CA SER A 268 -1.32 -34.72 -5.20
C SER A 268 -1.67 -33.30 -4.73
N LEU A 269 -2.63 -32.64 -5.38
CA LEU A 269 -3.09 -31.26 -5.15
C LEU A 269 -3.63 -31.00 -3.71
N GLU A 270 -2.76 -30.93 -2.70
CA GLU A 270 -3.14 -30.58 -1.31
C GLU A 270 -2.66 -29.17 -0.87
N GLY A 271 -2.04 -28.42 -1.78
CA GLY A 271 -1.35 -27.15 -1.49
C GLY A 271 -2.16 -25.85 -1.57
N TYR A 272 -3.48 -25.89 -1.83
CA TYR A 272 -4.23 -24.68 -2.23
C TYR A 272 -5.13 -24.05 -1.14
N LEU A 273 -5.35 -24.71 0.01
CA LEU A 273 -6.32 -24.24 1.04
C LEU A 273 -5.78 -24.23 2.49
N GLY A 274 -4.45 -24.17 2.67
CA GLY A 274 -3.82 -24.20 4.00
C GLY A 274 -3.88 -22.89 4.80
N TYR A 275 -4.15 -21.74 4.16
CA TYR A 275 -3.87 -20.42 4.75
C TYR A 275 -4.93 -19.92 5.73
N THR A 276 -6.22 -20.13 5.46
CA THR A 276 -7.32 -19.57 6.28
C THR A 276 -7.40 -20.18 7.69
N GLY A 277 -6.95 -21.43 7.85
CA GLY A 277 -6.89 -22.12 9.13
C GLY A 277 -5.81 -21.59 10.09
N SER A 278 -4.69 -21.07 9.56
CA SER A 278 -3.62 -20.50 10.40
C SER A 278 -4.01 -19.11 10.90
N GLU A 279 -4.60 -18.26 10.06
CA GLU A 279 -5.02 -16.92 10.45
C GLU A 279 -6.14 -16.91 11.49
N GLN A 280 -7.19 -17.72 11.33
CA GLN A 280 -8.27 -17.78 12.34
C GLN A 280 -7.76 -18.32 13.68
N ARG A 281 -6.78 -19.23 13.65
CA ARG A 281 -6.14 -19.78 14.85
C ARG A 281 -5.20 -18.77 15.51
N CYS A 282 -4.41 -18.04 14.72
CA CYS A 282 -3.61 -16.90 15.19
C CYS A 282 -4.50 -15.79 15.76
N ARG A 283 -5.62 -15.45 15.12
CA ARG A 283 -6.62 -14.48 15.63
C ARG A 283 -7.25 -14.95 16.95
N ARG A 284 -7.48 -16.26 17.15
CA ARG A 284 -7.94 -16.82 18.44
C ARG A 284 -6.85 -16.81 19.51
N GLN A 285 -5.63 -17.22 19.20
CA GLN A 285 -4.48 -17.13 20.13
C GLN A 285 -4.16 -15.67 20.50
N LYS A 286 -4.21 -14.74 19.54
CA LYS A 286 -4.10 -13.30 19.80
C LYS A 286 -5.24 -12.84 20.71
N ARG A 287 -6.52 -13.14 20.41
CA ARG A 287 -7.66 -12.79 21.29
C ARG A 287 -7.47 -13.31 22.72
N MET A 288 -6.94 -14.51 22.88
CA MET A 288 -6.68 -15.14 24.17
C MET A 288 -5.49 -14.51 24.91
N TRP A 289 -4.42 -14.15 24.20
CA TRP A 289 -3.32 -13.34 24.73
C TRP A 289 -3.84 -11.96 25.20
N TRP A 290 -4.73 -11.32 24.42
CA TRP A 290 -5.46 -10.11 24.80
C TRP A 290 -6.46 -10.29 25.96
N THR A 291 -6.79 -11.52 26.38
CA THR A 291 -7.66 -11.76 27.56
C THR A 291 -6.85 -12.11 28.81
N VAL A 292 -5.59 -12.52 28.66
CA VAL A 292 -4.74 -13.03 29.74
C VAL A 292 -3.60 -12.06 30.09
N ASN A 293 -3.20 -11.18 29.17
CA ASN A 293 -2.14 -10.18 29.40
C ASN A 293 -2.60 -8.76 29.05
N ALA A 294 -2.11 -7.82 29.86
CA ALA A 294 -2.20 -6.36 29.68
C ALA A 294 -3.55 -5.68 29.96
N ILE A 295 -4.16 -5.98 31.12
CA ILE A 295 -4.61 -4.88 31.98
C ILE A 295 -3.36 -4.38 32.71
N ALA A 296 -2.86 -3.22 32.32
CA ALA A 296 -1.79 -2.52 33.02
C ALA A 296 -2.43 -1.53 34.00
N ALA A 297 -2.37 -1.84 35.30
CA ALA A 297 -2.67 -0.85 36.33
C ALA A 297 -1.52 0.17 36.37
N TYR A 298 -1.78 1.38 35.91
CA TYR A 298 -0.80 2.48 35.91
C TYR A 298 -1.43 3.70 36.60
N ALA A 299 -0.71 4.30 37.55
CA ALA A 299 -1.20 5.43 38.35
C ALA A 299 -2.63 5.22 38.93
N GLY A 300 -2.97 3.99 39.34
CA GLY A 300 -4.29 3.65 39.90
C GLY A 300 -5.43 3.49 38.88
N THR A 301 -5.16 3.55 37.57
CA THR A 301 -6.16 3.34 36.51
C THR A 301 -5.81 2.16 35.61
N GLU A 302 -6.83 1.45 35.13
CA GLU A 302 -6.66 0.28 34.27
C GLU A 302 -6.54 0.69 32.79
N PHE A 303 -5.36 0.43 32.20
CA PHE A 303 -5.11 0.64 30.77
C PHE A 303 -4.95 -0.68 30.02
N ARG A 304 -5.32 -0.69 28.75
CA ARG A 304 -4.94 -1.75 27.82
C ARG A 304 -3.65 -1.37 27.11
N ALA A 305 -2.55 -2.06 27.42
CA ALA A 305 -1.29 -1.84 26.72
C ALA A 305 -1.31 -2.47 25.32
N VAL A 306 -0.99 -1.67 24.30
CA VAL A 306 -0.81 -2.11 22.90
C VAL A 306 0.66 -1.97 22.53
N LYS A 307 1.28 -3.07 22.08
CA LYS A 307 2.66 -3.06 21.59
C LYS A 307 2.71 -2.90 20.08
N GLU A 308 3.53 -1.99 19.58
CA GLU A 308 3.92 -1.89 18.16
C GLU A 308 5.42 -1.62 18.05
N GLY A 309 6.13 -2.43 17.25
CA GLY A 309 7.58 -2.40 17.21
C GLY A 309 8.15 -2.72 18.60
N LYS A 310 9.03 -1.85 19.11
CA LYS A 310 9.50 -1.91 20.51
C LYS A 310 8.63 -1.14 21.49
N ALA A 311 7.84 -0.19 21.00
CA ALA A 311 7.06 0.73 21.84
C ALA A 311 5.78 0.09 22.40
N TYR A 312 5.39 0.56 23.58
CA TYR A 312 4.09 0.26 24.20
C TYR A 312 3.29 1.56 24.34
N ILE A 313 2.00 1.53 24.02
CA ILE A 313 1.07 2.63 24.31
C ILE A 313 -0.05 2.13 25.22
N LEU A 314 -0.50 2.99 26.13
CA LEU A 314 -1.57 2.73 27.07
C LEU A 314 -2.87 3.34 26.53
N ASN A 315 -3.80 2.48 26.10
CA ASN A 315 -5.13 2.93 25.67
C ASN A 315 -6.09 2.84 26.88
N PRO A 316 -6.76 3.94 27.29
CA PRO A 316 -7.80 3.90 28.31
C PRO A 316 -9.02 3.08 27.83
N PRO A 317 -9.87 2.58 28.76
CA PRO A 317 -10.97 1.68 28.41
C PRO A 317 -12.01 2.30 27.46
N SER A 318 -12.30 3.60 27.60
CA SER A 318 -13.17 4.38 26.68
C SER A 318 -12.62 4.41 25.25
N GLN A 319 -11.31 4.59 25.09
CA GLN A 319 -10.64 4.60 23.79
C GLN A 319 -10.56 3.20 23.15
N ASP A 320 -10.42 2.13 23.95
CA ASP A 320 -10.50 0.76 23.41
C ASP A 320 -11.93 0.37 22.98
N ALA A 321 -12.97 0.94 23.62
CA ALA A 321 -14.35 0.86 23.16
C ALA A 321 -14.54 1.66 21.84
N ALA A 322 -14.06 2.91 21.79
CA ALA A 322 -14.13 3.75 20.59
C ALA A 322 -13.40 3.16 19.37
N SER A 323 -12.26 2.48 19.58
CA SER A 323 -11.55 1.78 18.50
C SER A 323 -12.31 0.58 17.89
N LYS A 324 -13.44 0.17 18.48
CA LYS A 324 -14.27 -0.98 18.08
C LYS A 324 -15.72 -0.62 17.75
N ALA A 325 -16.20 0.54 18.20
CA ALA A 325 -17.55 1.03 18.00
C ALA A 325 -17.72 1.77 16.67
N THR A 326 -18.96 1.93 16.21
CA THR A 326 -19.28 2.80 15.07
C THR A 326 -19.45 4.24 15.56
N ARG A 327 -19.19 5.27 14.73
CA ARG A 327 -19.31 6.71 15.08
C ARG A 327 -20.72 7.13 15.57
N LYS A 328 -21.73 6.25 15.46
CA LYS A 328 -23.10 6.42 16.01
C LYS A 328 -23.29 5.92 17.44
N ASP A 329 -22.36 5.14 17.98
CA ASP A 329 -22.50 4.43 19.26
C ASP A 329 -21.73 5.11 20.41
N LEU A 330 -21.05 6.24 20.14
CA LEU A 330 -20.23 6.97 21.08
C LEU A 330 -21.02 8.07 21.80
N LYS A 331 -20.76 8.23 23.10
CA LYS A 331 -21.21 9.39 23.86
C LYS A 331 -20.26 10.56 23.60
N ALA A 332 -20.76 11.79 23.65
CA ALA A 332 -19.95 12.99 23.45
C ALA A 332 -18.73 13.07 24.39
N ASP A 333 -18.88 12.60 25.64
CA ASP A 333 -17.80 12.55 26.63
C ASP A 333 -16.69 11.55 26.23
N ASP A 334 -17.05 10.41 25.63
CA ASP A 334 -16.11 9.38 25.18
C ASP A 334 -15.30 9.82 23.94
N GLU A 335 -15.90 10.63 23.04
CA GLU A 335 -15.17 11.23 21.92
C GLU A 335 -14.07 12.18 22.43
N SER A 336 -14.39 13.03 23.42
CA SER A 336 -13.47 14.05 23.97
C SER A 336 -12.20 13.48 24.61
N GLN A 337 -12.26 12.25 25.11
CA GLN A 337 -11.14 11.56 25.76
C GLN A 337 -10.36 10.62 24.83
N SER A 338 -10.83 10.39 23.60
CA SER A 338 -10.21 9.44 22.68
C SER A 338 -8.99 10.03 21.97
N VAL A 339 -7.78 9.61 22.37
CA VAL A 339 -6.55 9.95 21.63
C VAL A 339 -6.44 8.99 20.44
N PHE A 340 -6.05 9.49 19.26
CA PHE A 340 -6.07 8.67 18.06
C PHE A 340 -4.94 7.63 18.01
N TYR A 341 -5.30 6.40 17.66
CA TYR A 341 -4.38 5.36 17.25
C TYR A 341 -5.01 4.48 16.16
N ASN A 342 -4.33 4.32 15.03
CA ASN A 342 -4.75 3.45 13.94
C ASN A 342 -3.70 2.34 13.69
N PRO A 343 -4.04 1.04 13.90
CA PRO A 343 -3.12 -0.07 13.65
C PRO A 343 -2.84 -0.32 12.17
N ILE A 344 -3.66 0.18 11.24
CA ILE A 344 -3.42 0.04 9.79
C ILE A 344 -2.15 0.80 9.36
N GLN A 345 -1.83 1.90 10.07
CA GLN A 345 -0.65 2.72 9.82
C GLN A 345 0.67 2.09 10.32
N GLN A 346 0.67 0.84 10.83
CA GLN A 346 1.90 0.15 11.25
C GLN A 346 2.94 0.07 10.11
N PHE A 347 2.52 -0.18 8.87
CA PHE A 347 3.43 -0.19 7.71
C PHE A 347 4.08 1.18 7.44
N ASN A 348 3.34 2.28 7.62
CA ASN A 348 3.86 3.64 7.49
C ASN A 348 4.92 3.91 8.56
N ARG A 349 4.65 3.50 9.81
CA ARG A 349 5.58 3.68 10.94
C ARG A 349 6.82 2.80 10.80
N ASP A 350 6.68 1.52 10.45
CA ASP A 350 7.82 0.63 10.15
C ASP A 350 8.69 1.22 9.03
N LEU A 351 8.09 1.65 7.91
CA LEU A 351 8.81 2.28 6.81
C LEU A 351 9.50 3.57 7.24
N SER A 352 8.85 4.40 8.06
CA SER A 352 9.41 5.68 8.53
C SER A 352 10.63 5.47 9.43
N VAL A 353 10.58 4.51 10.36
CA VAL A 353 11.75 4.15 11.20
C VAL A 353 12.94 3.75 10.32
N LEU A 354 12.72 2.90 9.32
CA LEU A 354 13.79 2.41 8.44
C LEU A 354 14.33 3.49 7.49
N ALA A 355 13.45 4.31 6.92
CA ALA A 355 13.83 5.43 6.05
C ALA A 355 14.65 6.49 6.81
N ILE A 356 14.22 6.86 8.03
CA ILE A 356 14.95 7.80 8.89
C ILE A 356 16.28 7.18 9.33
N ARG A 357 16.32 5.88 9.63
CA ARG A 357 17.57 5.19 9.95
C ARG A 357 18.57 5.21 8.80
N ALA A 358 18.16 4.84 7.58
CA ALA A 358 19.03 4.89 6.40
C ALA A 358 19.53 6.31 6.10
N PHE A 359 18.69 7.32 6.32
CA PHE A 359 19.09 8.73 6.18
C PHE A 359 20.05 9.18 7.28
N GLY A 360 19.84 8.75 8.53
CA GLY A 360 20.72 9.07 9.65
C GLY A 360 22.11 8.45 9.49
N GLU A 361 22.19 7.20 9.04
CA GLU A 361 23.46 6.54 8.70
C GLU A 361 24.21 7.32 7.58
N HIS A 362 23.50 7.86 6.58
CA HIS A 362 24.05 8.80 5.60
C HIS A 362 24.58 10.11 6.22
N VAL A 363 23.78 10.77 7.08
CA VAL A 363 24.18 12.03 7.74
C VAL A 363 25.43 11.82 8.60
N LEU A 364 25.50 10.72 9.35
CA LEU A 364 26.66 10.35 10.17
C LEU A 364 27.89 10.07 9.31
N ALA A 365 27.75 9.32 8.21
CA ALA A 365 28.85 9.07 7.26
C ALA A 365 29.37 10.36 6.62
N VAL A 366 28.48 11.29 6.24
CA VAL A 366 28.87 12.61 5.69
C VAL A 366 29.55 13.49 6.75
N LYS A 367 29.06 13.51 8.01
CA LYS A 367 29.72 14.21 9.12
C LYS A 367 31.14 13.65 9.36
N LYS A 368 31.29 12.31 9.39
CA LYS A 368 32.59 11.62 9.52
C LYS A 368 33.55 11.97 8.37
N GLN A 369 33.12 11.85 7.12
CA GLN A 369 33.97 12.16 5.95
C GLN A 369 34.39 13.64 5.91
N LYS A 370 33.53 14.57 6.35
CA LYS A 370 33.89 16.00 6.49
C LYS A 370 34.94 16.21 7.59
N ALA A 371 34.83 15.52 8.72
CA ALA A 371 35.81 15.58 9.81
C ALA A 371 37.17 15.02 9.38
N GLU A 372 37.19 13.88 8.69
CA GLU A 372 38.42 13.26 8.14
C GLU A 372 39.11 14.18 7.13
N LYS A 373 38.36 14.74 6.16
CA LYS A 373 38.89 15.73 5.21
C LYS A 373 39.42 17.00 5.89
N ARG A 374 38.83 17.42 7.01
CA ARG A 374 39.34 18.54 7.83
C ARG A 374 40.65 18.16 8.52
N ARG A 375 40.76 16.95 9.09
CA ARG A 375 42.00 16.45 9.71
C ARG A 375 43.13 16.29 8.68
N GLN A 376 42.84 15.76 7.49
CA GLN A 376 43.79 15.65 6.37
C GLN A 376 44.32 17.04 5.97
N ARG A 377 43.44 18.02 5.71
CA ARG A 377 43.84 19.40 5.39
C ARG A 377 44.66 20.08 6.49
N LEU A 378 44.38 19.79 7.76
CA LEU A 378 45.17 20.31 8.89
C LEU A 378 46.56 19.65 8.97
N ALA A 379 46.66 18.36 8.68
CA ALA A 379 47.95 17.66 8.60
C ALA A 379 48.79 18.16 7.41
N GLU A 380 48.17 18.35 6.23
CA GLU A 380 48.80 18.93 5.04
C GLU A 380 49.27 20.37 5.27
N SER A 381 48.48 21.20 5.96
CA SER A 381 48.86 22.60 6.25
C SER A 381 49.94 22.73 7.34
N GLY A 382 50.08 21.73 8.21
CA GLY A 382 51.12 21.68 9.25
C GLY A 382 52.56 21.66 8.73
N GLY A 383 52.77 21.34 7.46
CA GLY A 383 54.10 21.24 6.84
C GLY A 383 54.75 22.56 6.39
N THR A 384 54.07 23.71 6.45
CA THR A 384 54.56 24.95 5.80
C THR A 384 54.64 26.18 6.71
N LYS A 385 55.53 26.16 7.71
CA LYS A 385 56.03 27.39 8.33
C LYS A 385 57.00 28.12 7.37
N SER A 386 56.48 29.02 6.54
CA SER A 386 57.07 30.35 6.21
C SER A 386 56.61 30.91 4.86
N LYS A 387 55.66 31.86 4.89
CA LYS A 387 55.95 33.24 4.42
C LYS A 387 54.87 34.22 4.87
N LYS A 388 55.24 35.05 5.85
CA LYS A 388 54.52 36.23 6.33
C LYS A 388 54.25 37.17 5.14
N ARG A 389 52.98 37.34 4.73
CA ARG A 389 52.58 38.44 3.85
C ARG A 389 51.87 39.49 4.71
N LYS A 390 52.66 40.50 5.10
CA LYS A 390 52.24 41.67 5.88
C LYS A 390 51.10 42.39 5.13
N ARG A 391 50.00 42.69 5.81
CA ARG A 391 49.11 43.81 5.48
C ARG A 391 48.86 44.55 6.78
N GLU A 392 49.01 45.87 6.73
CA GLU A 392 49.05 46.71 7.93
C GLU A 392 47.68 46.93 8.57
N ASP A 393 47.74 47.38 9.82
CA ASP A 393 46.64 47.54 10.76
C ASP A 393 46.70 48.98 11.31
N GLU A 394 45.55 49.64 11.40
CA GLU A 394 45.31 50.90 12.11
C GLU A 394 43.97 50.74 12.86
N GLY A 395 43.87 50.88 14.19
CA GLY A 395 44.93 51.08 15.18
C GLY A 395 44.37 51.22 16.61
N THR A 396 45.29 51.34 17.57
CA THR A 396 45.10 51.97 18.91
C THR A 396 44.34 51.20 20.02
N GLN A 397 45.12 50.44 20.83
CA GLN A 397 45.38 50.58 22.29
C GLN A 397 44.36 51.29 23.23
N PRO A 398 44.28 50.95 24.55
CA PRO A 398 45.38 50.81 25.55
C PRO A 398 45.55 49.37 26.13
N GLU A 399 46.70 48.92 26.67
CA GLU A 399 47.42 49.30 27.93
C GLU A 399 46.65 48.94 29.22
N ASP A 400 47.25 48.37 30.29
CA ASP A 400 48.62 47.85 30.52
C ASP A 400 48.65 46.83 31.70
N GLN A 401 49.82 46.21 31.91
CA GLN A 401 50.35 45.67 33.19
C GLN A 401 49.73 44.38 33.78
N SER A 402 50.46 43.60 34.60
CA SER A 402 51.91 43.60 34.90
C SER A 402 52.42 42.15 35.01
N ALA A 403 53.70 41.92 34.70
CA ALA A 403 54.33 40.60 34.81
C ALA A 403 55.35 40.58 35.94
N GLN A 404 55.51 39.43 36.61
CA GLN A 404 56.80 39.00 37.16
C GLN A 404 56.90 37.46 37.29
N THR A 405 57.76 36.92 36.44
CA THR A 405 58.64 35.73 36.57
C THR A 405 58.55 34.83 37.80
N ILE A 406 58.60 33.51 37.57
CA ILE A 406 59.68 32.59 38.01
C ILE A 406 59.63 31.29 37.17
N GLU A 407 60.79 30.86 36.67
CA GLU A 407 61.09 29.52 36.11
C GLU A 407 61.87 28.68 37.15
N PRO A 408 62.16 27.38 36.95
CA PRO A 408 61.41 26.33 36.25
C PRO A 408 61.30 25.03 37.11
N ALA A 409 60.34 24.14 36.85
CA ALA A 409 60.38 22.79 37.44
C ALA A 409 59.66 21.71 36.61
N SER A 410 60.42 20.65 36.28
CA SER A 410 60.00 19.30 35.91
C SER A 410 58.90 19.13 34.85
N ALA A 411 59.31 18.71 33.65
CA ALA A 411 58.41 18.21 32.62
C ALA A 411 57.71 16.91 33.07
N THR A 412 56.47 17.04 33.55
CA THR A 412 55.47 15.98 33.43
C THR A 412 54.62 16.33 32.23
N ILE A 413 54.55 15.44 31.24
CA ILE A 413 53.64 15.60 30.10
C ILE A 413 52.22 15.60 30.68
N PRO A 414 51.44 16.70 30.53
CA PRO A 414 50.00 16.60 30.78
C PRO A 414 49.47 15.75 29.64
N GLU A 415 48.91 14.59 29.97
CA GLU A 415 48.01 13.91 29.04
C GLU A 415 46.96 14.93 28.63
N LEU A 416 46.85 15.21 27.33
CA LEU A 416 45.74 16.00 26.82
C LEU A 416 44.45 15.36 27.34
N PRO A 417 43.50 16.13 27.89
CA PRO A 417 42.20 15.59 28.23
C PRO A 417 41.69 14.87 26.99
N SER A 418 41.35 13.59 27.13
CA SER A 418 40.69 12.86 26.07
C SER A 418 39.40 13.61 25.75
N GLU A 419 39.38 14.35 24.63
CA GLU A 419 38.14 14.87 24.07
C GLU A 419 37.24 13.66 23.83
N GLU A 420 36.32 13.41 24.76
CA GLU A 420 35.18 12.54 24.50
C GLU A 420 34.50 13.11 23.27
N ILE A 421 34.64 12.40 22.15
CA ILE A 421 34.08 12.82 20.87
C ILE A 421 32.57 12.78 21.04
N MET A 422 31.97 13.91 21.44
CA MET A 422 30.53 14.04 21.63
C MET A 422 29.84 13.52 20.37
N ALA A 423 29.07 12.45 20.52
CA ALA A 423 28.43 11.79 19.40
C ALA A 423 27.60 12.83 18.62
N PRO A 424 27.76 12.95 17.30
CA PRO A 424 27.16 14.03 16.53
C PRO A 424 25.64 13.98 16.64
N SER A 425 25.04 15.07 17.14
CA SER A 425 23.61 15.10 17.43
C SER A 425 22.76 14.88 16.18
N PHE A 426 21.65 14.15 16.38
CA PHE A 426 20.62 13.86 15.37
C PHE A 426 19.24 14.11 15.99
N THR A 427 18.57 15.17 15.55
CA THR A 427 17.30 15.65 16.13
C THR A 427 16.11 15.38 15.20
N ILE A 428 15.03 14.84 15.75
CA ILE A 428 13.81 14.47 15.03
C ILE A 428 12.61 15.26 15.61
N LEU A 429 11.75 15.79 14.75
CA LEU A 429 10.44 16.33 15.11
C LEU A 429 9.32 15.43 14.58
N ASP A 430 8.51 14.91 15.50
CA ASP A 430 7.20 14.29 15.23
C ASP A 430 6.14 15.38 15.43
N ALA A 431 5.68 16.00 14.34
CA ALA A 431 4.98 17.29 14.40
C ALA A 431 3.50 17.19 14.81
N LEU A 432 2.87 16.03 14.60
CA LEU A 432 1.48 15.72 14.95
C LEU A 432 1.42 14.32 15.57
N SER A 433 1.87 14.23 16.83
CA SER A 433 2.31 12.98 17.43
C SER A 433 1.20 12.14 18.10
N ALA A 434 0.04 12.75 18.41
CA ALA A 434 -1.10 12.12 19.08
C ALA A 434 -0.71 11.34 20.36
N THR A 435 -0.73 10.00 20.31
CA THR A 435 -0.34 9.12 21.43
C THR A 435 1.17 9.13 21.74
N GLY A 436 2.01 9.74 20.91
CA GLY A 436 3.47 9.66 20.99
C GLY A 436 4.07 8.48 20.24
N LEU A 437 3.28 7.61 19.60
CA LEU A 437 3.76 6.32 19.09
C LEU A 437 4.91 6.44 18.08
N ARG A 438 4.88 7.42 17.16
CA ARG A 438 5.97 7.67 16.22
C ARG A 438 7.25 8.06 16.97
N ALA A 439 7.18 9.09 17.82
CA ALA A 439 8.30 9.51 18.67
C ALA A 439 8.89 8.39 19.55
N LEU A 440 8.05 7.59 20.21
CA LEU A 440 8.46 6.42 21.03
C LEU A 440 9.26 5.41 20.19
N ARG A 441 8.76 5.07 19.00
CA ARG A 441 9.46 4.17 18.08
C ARG A 441 10.76 4.78 17.55
N TYR A 442 10.79 6.07 17.23
CA TYR A 442 12.02 6.76 16.81
C TYR A 442 13.10 6.72 17.90
N ALA A 443 12.74 6.93 19.17
CA ALA A 443 13.72 6.81 20.26
C ALA A 443 14.19 5.36 20.50
N LEU A 444 13.29 4.36 20.45
CA LEU A 444 13.63 2.95 20.78
C LEU A 444 14.30 2.18 19.62
N GLU A 445 14.01 2.55 18.38
CA GLU A 445 14.37 1.77 17.19
C GLU A 445 15.48 2.43 16.35
N ILE A 446 15.79 3.71 16.56
CA ILE A 446 16.89 4.44 15.91
C ILE A 446 18.01 4.69 16.94
N PRO A 447 19.13 3.92 16.91
CA PRO A 447 20.11 3.92 18.01
C PRO A 447 20.82 5.27 18.24
N PHE A 448 21.02 6.05 17.19
CA PHE A 448 21.76 7.31 17.21
C PHE A 448 20.85 8.56 17.28
N ALA A 449 19.52 8.40 17.39
CA ALA A 449 18.62 9.53 17.54
C ALA A 449 18.82 10.17 18.91
N SER A 450 19.52 11.30 18.95
CA SER A 450 19.90 11.94 20.22
C SER A 450 18.67 12.42 20.98
N TYR A 451 17.70 12.98 20.25
CA TYR A 451 16.58 13.69 20.85
C TYR A 451 15.39 13.78 19.87
N VAL A 452 14.19 13.57 20.39
CA VAL A 452 12.93 13.62 19.64
C VAL A 452 11.98 14.62 20.30
N VAL A 453 11.48 15.58 19.53
CA VAL A 453 10.35 16.42 19.97
C VAL A 453 9.06 15.81 19.44
N ALA A 454 8.09 15.64 20.32
CA ALA A 454 6.76 15.13 20.01
C ALA A 454 5.74 16.25 20.24
N ASN A 455 5.24 16.84 19.15
CA ASN A 455 4.31 17.96 19.21
C ASN A 455 2.86 17.50 19.00
N ASP A 456 1.93 18.07 19.75
CA ASP A 456 0.49 17.98 19.46
C ASP A 456 -0.24 19.25 19.91
N LEU A 457 -1.35 19.56 19.26
CA LEU A 457 -2.22 20.69 19.61
C LEU A 457 -3.16 20.33 20.79
N SER A 458 -3.51 19.05 20.94
CA SER A 458 -4.45 18.60 21.96
C SER A 458 -3.77 18.34 23.31
N GLU A 459 -4.27 18.96 24.36
CA GLU A 459 -3.78 18.70 25.72
C GLU A 459 -4.03 17.24 26.16
N SER A 460 -5.13 16.61 25.73
CA SER A 460 -5.40 15.20 26.05
C SER A 460 -4.40 14.26 25.37
N ALA A 461 -3.99 14.57 24.14
CA ALA A 461 -2.91 13.87 23.44
C ALA A 461 -1.58 14.01 24.19
N ILE A 462 -1.20 15.24 24.60
CA ILE A 462 0.01 15.49 25.39
C ILE A 462 0.01 14.78 26.75
N ARG A 463 -1.15 14.70 27.44
CA ARG A 463 -1.26 13.91 28.68
C ARG A 463 -1.02 12.42 28.41
N SER A 464 -1.69 11.82 27.43
CA SER A 464 -1.49 10.41 27.04
C SER A 464 -0.04 10.13 26.61
N MET A 465 0.55 11.02 25.82
CA MET A 465 1.93 10.97 25.37
C MET A 465 2.92 10.98 26.55
N LYS A 466 2.74 11.86 27.54
CA LYS A 466 3.57 11.87 28.76
C LYS A 466 3.51 10.53 29.49
N THR A 467 2.31 9.99 29.72
CA THR A 467 2.13 8.66 30.34
C THR A 467 2.82 7.55 29.53
N ASN A 468 2.74 7.59 28.20
CA ASN A 468 3.40 6.61 27.35
C ASN A 468 4.94 6.77 27.36
N VAL A 469 5.48 7.99 27.39
CA VAL A 469 6.93 8.25 27.49
C VAL A 469 7.49 7.72 28.81
N GLU A 470 6.80 7.98 29.93
CA GLU A 470 7.15 7.47 31.26
C GLU A 470 7.08 5.93 31.31
N TYR A 471 6.01 5.33 30.79
CA TYR A 471 5.85 3.87 30.74
C TYR A 471 6.97 3.16 29.94
N ASN A 472 7.52 3.82 28.90
CA ASN A 472 8.63 3.28 28.10
C ASN A 472 10.02 3.71 28.61
N LYS A 473 10.10 4.58 29.63
CA LYS A 473 11.35 5.13 30.21
C LYS A 473 12.19 5.92 29.19
N LEU A 474 11.58 6.94 28.57
CA LEU A 474 12.15 7.73 27.48
C LEU A 474 12.15 9.25 27.73
N GLU A 475 11.94 9.67 28.98
CA GLU A 475 11.81 11.06 29.43
C GLU A 475 13.03 11.92 29.05
N GLU A 476 14.23 11.35 29.09
CA GLU A 476 15.48 12.02 28.71
C GLU A 476 15.65 12.21 27.19
N ARG A 477 14.93 11.42 26.37
CA ARG A 477 15.09 11.38 24.90
C ARG A 477 13.91 11.95 24.13
N ILE A 478 12.74 12.07 24.76
CA ILE A 478 11.51 12.58 24.14
C ILE A 478 10.98 13.77 24.92
N ARG A 479 10.86 14.93 24.27
CA ARG A 479 10.18 16.11 24.84
C ARG A 479 8.80 16.31 24.20
N PRO A 480 7.71 16.12 24.98
CA PRO A 480 6.37 16.57 24.59
C PRO A 480 6.31 18.10 24.46
N ASN A 481 5.69 18.61 23.40
CA ASN A 481 5.39 20.02 23.20
C ASN A 481 3.90 20.24 22.90
N LEU A 482 3.26 21.14 23.64
CA LEU A 482 1.86 21.53 23.42
C LEU A 482 1.82 22.76 22.51
N GLY A 483 1.24 22.64 21.31
CA GLY A 483 1.05 23.78 20.40
C GLY A 483 0.72 23.42 18.96
N ASP A 484 0.31 24.44 18.18
CA ASP A 484 0.16 24.32 16.72
C ASP A 484 1.53 24.04 16.10
N ALA A 485 1.63 22.94 15.35
CA ALA A 485 2.84 22.49 14.69
C ALA A 485 3.48 23.58 13.80
N ARG A 486 2.68 24.45 13.17
CA ARG A 486 3.17 25.56 12.32
C ARG A 486 3.84 26.62 13.17
N VAL A 487 3.19 27.04 14.25
CA VAL A 487 3.72 28.06 15.19
C VAL A 487 4.99 27.53 15.85
N PHE A 488 4.99 26.26 16.27
CA PHE A 488 6.18 25.61 16.81
C PHE A 488 7.32 25.56 15.78
N MET A 489 7.06 25.19 14.53
CA MET A 489 8.10 25.17 13.49
C MET A 489 8.62 26.56 13.12
N TYR A 490 7.78 27.60 13.12
CA TYR A 490 8.21 28.98 12.85
C TYR A 490 9.03 29.59 13.98
N SER A 491 8.71 29.31 15.25
CA SER A 491 9.45 29.90 16.40
C SER A 491 10.92 29.44 16.45
N LEU A 492 11.24 28.27 15.89
CA LEU A 492 12.62 27.79 15.70
C LEU A 492 13.48 28.71 14.83
N LEU A 493 12.87 29.59 14.02
CA LEU A 493 13.58 30.56 13.17
C LEU A 493 14.07 31.79 13.95
N GLU A 494 13.43 32.10 15.08
CA GLU A 494 13.78 33.25 15.92
C GLU A 494 14.85 32.89 16.96
N GLN A 495 14.89 31.62 17.38
CA GLN A 495 15.76 31.11 18.45
C GLN A 495 17.24 31.00 18.05
N ASP A 496 17.59 31.09 16.76
CA ASP A 496 18.99 31.24 16.30
C ASP A 496 19.67 32.53 16.85
N LYS A 497 18.91 33.43 17.50
CA LYS A 497 19.41 34.68 18.11
C LYS A 497 19.53 34.66 19.64
N PHE A 498 18.96 33.67 20.34
CA PHE A 498 18.96 33.60 21.81
C PHE A 498 19.35 32.19 22.27
N GLN A 499 20.63 32.03 22.66
CA GLN A 499 21.18 30.77 23.14
C GLN A 499 21.01 30.62 24.66
N ASP A 500 19.80 30.29 25.12
CA ASP A 500 19.58 29.81 26.49
C ASP A 500 19.84 28.30 26.58
N ALA A 501 20.72 27.90 27.52
CA ALA A 501 21.29 26.56 27.61
C ALA A 501 20.32 25.42 28.00
N VAL A 502 19.03 25.71 28.19
CA VAL A 502 18.01 24.79 28.74
C VAL A 502 17.01 24.30 27.67
N THR A 503 17.02 24.93 26.50
CA THR A 503 16.24 24.49 25.33
C THR A 503 17.19 24.21 24.18
N HIS A 504 17.12 23.01 23.60
CA HIS A 504 17.76 22.75 22.31
C HIS A 504 17.09 23.58 21.22
N SER A 505 17.59 24.81 21.05
CA SER A 505 17.16 25.81 20.10
C SER A 505 17.75 25.52 18.72
N GLY A 506 16.88 25.37 17.74
CA GLY A 506 17.28 25.27 16.33
C GLY A 506 16.51 24.24 15.52
N LYS A 507 16.89 24.16 14.25
CA LYS A 507 16.26 23.32 13.22
C LYS A 507 16.44 21.82 13.49
N PHE A 508 15.64 20.99 12.83
CA PHE A 508 15.69 19.52 12.97
C PHE A 508 16.44 18.83 11.83
N ASP A 509 17.20 17.75 12.12
CA ASP A 509 17.76 16.90 11.04
C ASP A 509 16.64 16.17 10.27
N VAL A 510 15.52 15.89 10.95
CA VAL A 510 14.35 15.19 10.39
C VAL A 510 13.05 15.82 10.91
N ILE A 511 12.09 16.06 10.02
CA ILE A 511 10.70 16.44 10.37
C ILE A 511 9.74 15.42 9.78
N ASP A 512 8.82 14.92 10.59
CA ASP A 512 7.72 14.03 10.17
C ASP A 512 6.36 14.72 10.29
N LEU A 513 5.66 14.85 9.16
CA LEU A 513 4.30 15.37 9.04
C LEU A 513 3.34 14.20 8.75
N ASP A 514 2.51 13.83 9.73
CA ASP A 514 1.49 12.77 9.62
C ASP A 514 0.07 13.25 10.00
N PRO A 515 -0.47 14.32 9.39
CA PRO A 515 -1.78 14.88 9.75
C PRO A 515 -2.95 14.05 9.21
N TYR A 516 -4.16 14.31 9.73
CA TYR A 516 -5.41 13.86 9.09
C TYR A 516 -5.66 14.63 7.80
N GLY A 517 -5.87 13.89 6.70
CA GLY A 517 -6.09 14.49 5.40
C GLY A 517 -4.77 14.97 4.79
N THR A 518 -4.59 16.28 4.69
CA THR A 518 -3.52 16.90 3.89
C THR A 518 -2.39 17.49 4.75
N ALA A 519 -1.15 17.35 4.27
CA ALA A 519 0.01 18.03 4.85
C ALA A 519 0.23 19.46 4.34
N SER A 520 -0.51 19.90 3.31
CA SER A 520 -0.30 21.20 2.65
C SER A 520 -0.13 22.40 3.61
N PRO A 521 -0.99 22.61 4.65
CA PRO A 521 -0.88 23.74 5.58
C PRO A 521 0.42 23.78 6.41
N PHE A 522 1.14 22.67 6.49
CA PHE A 522 2.36 22.51 7.31
C PHE A 522 3.65 22.59 6.48
N LEU A 523 3.57 22.46 5.14
CA LEU A 523 4.74 22.34 4.27
C LEU A 523 5.66 23.56 4.33
N ASP A 524 5.09 24.77 4.33
CA ASP A 524 5.85 26.03 4.29
C ASP A 524 6.69 26.24 5.56
N ALA A 525 6.11 25.95 6.73
CA ALA A 525 6.82 25.95 8.01
C ALA A 525 7.88 24.84 8.07
N ALA A 526 7.54 23.63 7.60
CA ALA A 526 8.43 22.47 7.68
C ALA A 526 9.68 22.60 6.80
N VAL A 527 9.57 23.13 5.57
CA VAL A 527 10.75 23.38 4.71
C VAL A 527 11.69 24.44 5.30
N GLN A 528 11.19 25.34 6.16
CA GLN A 528 12.02 26.32 6.85
C GLN A 528 12.62 25.79 8.16
N ALA A 529 11.91 24.92 8.87
CA ALA A 529 12.34 24.32 10.15
C ALA A 529 13.30 23.13 10.02
N VAL A 530 13.45 22.53 8.84
CA VAL A 530 14.43 21.46 8.58
C VAL A 530 15.85 22.04 8.37
N LYS A 531 16.88 21.33 8.86
CA LYS A 531 18.30 21.68 8.65
C LYS A 531 18.68 21.61 7.17
N ASP A 532 19.74 22.33 6.80
CA ASP A 532 20.33 22.21 5.47
C ASP A 532 20.85 20.79 5.20
N GLY A 533 20.25 20.11 4.22
CA GLY A 533 20.52 18.71 3.91
C GLY A 533 19.78 17.73 4.81
N GLY A 534 18.75 18.16 5.54
CA GLY A 534 17.88 17.30 6.37
C GLY A 534 16.76 16.60 5.57
N LEU A 535 15.99 15.79 6.28
CA LEU A 535 14.91 14.97 5.74
C LEU A 535 13.52 15.49 6.15
N LEU A 536 12.64 15.68 5.16
CA LEU A 536 11.22 15.92 5.37
C LEU A 536 10.44 14.65 4.99
N CYS A 537 9.68 14.11 5.94
CA CYS A 537 8.77 13.00 5.75
C CYS A 537 7.33 13.54 5.74
N VAL A 538 6.55 13.23 4.71
CA VAL A 538 5.20 13.78 4.50
C VAL A 538 4.20 12.66 4.22
N THR A 539 3.13 12.58 5.02
CA THR A 539 1.94 11.77 4.72
C THR A 539 0.78 12.65 4.27
N CYS A 540 0.07 12.23 3.22
CA CYS A 540 -1.24 12.79 2.84
C CYS A 540 -2.27 11.66 2.72
N THR A 541 -3.27 11.61 3.61
CA THR A 541 -4.36 10.61 3.61
C THR A 541 -5.61 11.03 2.83
N ASP A 542 -5.63 12.23 2.25
CA ASP A 542 -6.71 12.79 1.42
C ASP A 542 -6.66 12.29 -0.04
N ALA A 543 -6.54 10.98 -0.25
CA ALA A 543 -6.47 10.39 -1.60
C ALA A 543 -7.66 10.74 -2.51
N GLY A 544 -8.83 11.04 -1.93
CA GLY A 544 -9.97 11.58 -2.68
C GLY A 544 -9.74 12.97 -3.31
N VAL A 545 -8.67 13.66 -2.94
CA VAL A 545 -8.26 14.97 -3.49
C VAL A 545 -7.03 14.82 -4.41
N TRP A 546 -5.94 14.21 -3.93
CA TRP A 546 -4.71 14.10 -4.75
C TRP A 546 -4.74 12.96 -5.78
N ALA A 547 -5.43 11.84 -5.50
CA ALA A 547 -5.49 10.65 -6.37
C ALA A 547 -6.80 10.52 -7.16
N SER A 548 -7.60 11.58 -7.24
CA SER A 548 -8.94 11.55 -7.85
C SER A 548 -9.24 12.87 -8.57
N HIS A 549 -10.19 12.83 -9.49
CA HIS A 549 -10.68 13.99 -10.24
C HIS A 549 -12.01 14.53 -9.69
N GLY A 550 -12.43 14.12 -8.49
CA GLY A 550 -13.70 14.53 -7.89
C GLY A 550 -13.71 15.95 -7.31
N TYR A 551 -12.54 16.49 -6.94
CA TYR A 551 -12.40 17.80 -6.28
C TYR A 551 -11.18 18.59 -6.84
N PRO A 552 -11.16 18.91 -8.15
CA PRO A 552 -10.03 19.58 -8.79
C PRO A 552 -9.73 20.97 -8.21
N GLU A 553 -10.76 21.72 -7.82
CA GLU A 553 -10.65 23.02 -7.16
C GLU A 553 -9.99 22.91 -5.77
N LYS A 554 -10.38 21.92 -4.96
CA LYS A 554 -9.75 21.65 -3.67
C LYS A 554 -8.30 21.18 -3.81
N ALA A 555 -8.03 20.34 -4.81
CA ALA A 555 -6.67 19.89 -5.10
C ALA A 555 -5.77 21.05 -5.54
N PHE A 556 -6.28 21.97 -6.37
CA PHE A 556 -5.55 23.18 -6.74
C PHE A 556 -5.27 24.08 -5.53
N ALA A 557 -6.27 24.31 -4.66
CA ALA A 557 -6.12 25.13 -3.47
C ALA A 557 -5.09 24.57 -2.46
N LEU A 558 -4.98 23.24 -2.36
CA LEU A 558 -4.04 22.58 -1.43
C LEU A 558 -2.64 22.36 -2.05
N TYR A 559 -2.56 21.95 -3.31
CA TYR A 559 -1.31 21.47 -3.91
C TYR A 559 -0.74 22.39 -5.00
N GLY A 560 -1.48 23.40 -5.45
CA GLY A 560 -1.06 24.32 -6.52
C GLY A 560 -1.25 23.80 -7.95
N GLY A 561 -1.86 22.61 -8.10
CA GLY A 561 -2.09 21.96 -9.39
C GLY A 561 -3.30 21.03 -9.39
N VAL A 562 -3.80 20.72 -10.59
CA VAL A 562 -5.02 19.92 -10.81
C VAL A 562 -4.66 18.44 -11.02
N PRO A 563 -5.40 17.48 -10.43
CA PRO A 563 -5.13 16.05 -10.58
C PRO A 563 -5.46 15.52 -11.99
N VAL A 564 -4.84 14.39 -12.34
CA VAL A 564 -5.08 13.69 -13.61
C VAL A 564 -6.15 12.62 -13.44
N LYS A 565 -7.07 12.54 -14.41
CA LYS A 565 -8.16 11.56 -14.44
C LYS A 565 -7.73 10.26 -15.12
N GLY A 566 -8.01 9.13 -14.48
CA GLY A 566 -7.76 7.80 -15.04
C GLY A 566 -6.78 6.97 -14.19
N PRO A 567 -6.36 5.78 -14.68
CA PRO A 567 -5.68 4.78 -13.84
C PRO A 567 -4.34 5.21 -13.23
N HIS A 568 -3.69 6.22 -13.80
CA HIS A 568 -2.39 6.77 -13.40
C HIS A 568 -2.49 7.92 -12.37
N CYS A 569 -3.70 8.23 -11.88
CA CYS A 569 -3.98 9.28 -10.90
C CYS A 569 -3.14 9.20 -9.63
N HIS A 570 -2.83 7.99 -9.14
CA HIS A 570 -2.01 7.80 -7.95
C HIS A 570 -0.60 8.38 -8.11
N GLU A 571 0.05 8.17 -9.26
CA GLU A 571 1.36 8.79 -9.53
C GLU A 571 1.23 10.29 -9.79
N GLY A 572 0.19 10.73 -10.51
CA GLY A 572 -0.09 12.15 -10.74
C GLY A 572 -0.23 12.95 -9.44
N GLY A 573 -0.90 12.37 -8.43
CA GLY A 573 -1.03 13.00 -7.13
C GLY A 573 0.24 12.97 -6.28
N LEU A 574 1.08 11.92 -6.37
CA LEU A 574 2.44 11.98 -5.80
C LEU A 574 3.25 13.14 -6.41
N ARG A 575 3.11 13.35 -7.74
CA ARG A 575 3.73 14.47 -8.45
C ARG A 575 3.14 15.83 -8.07
N LEU A 576 1.86 15.92 -7.71
CA LEU A 576 1.26 17.13 -7.13
C LEU A 576 1.79 17.44 -5.73
N ILE A 577 1.91 16.44 -4.86
CA ILE A 577 2.47 16.61 -3.52
C ILE A 577 3.93 17.09 -3.61
N LEU A 578 4.74 16.47 -4.48
CA LEU A 578 6.11 16.92 -4.75
C LEU A 578 6.18 18.33 -5.34
N HIS A 579 5.26 18.70 -6.24
CA HIS A 579 5.15 20.07 -6.75
C HIS A 579 4.88 21.07 -5.62
N SER A 580 3.92 20.79 -4.73
CA SER A 580 3.60 21.64 -3.59
C SER A 580 4.80 21.84 -2.65
N ILE A 581 5.52 20.77 -2.31
CA ILE A 581 6.74 20.83 -1.48
C ILE A 581 7.84 21.65 -2.19
N ALA A 582 8.05 21.43 -3.49
CA ALA A 582 9.04 22.16 -4.28
C ALA A 582 8.73 23.66 -4.37
N MET A 583 7.46 24.02 -4.58
CA MET A 583 7.02 25.41 -4.67
C MET A 583 7.14 26.15 -3.33
N SER A 584 6.87 25.48 -2.21
CA SER A 584 7.10 26.06 -0.87
C SER A 584 8.60 26.24 -0.59
N ALA A 585 9.44 25.25 -0.89
CA ALA A 585 10.89 25.33 -0.69
C ALA A 585 11.56 26.41 -1.58
N ALA A 586 11.16 26.50 -2.84
CA ALA A 586 11.79 27.39 -3.84
C ALA A 586 11.76 28.87 -3.43
N LYS A 587 10.68 29.32 -2.78
CA LYS A 587 10.52 30.70 -2.26
C LYS A 587 11.68 31.13 -1.34
N TYR A 588 12.29 30.18 -0.62
CA TYR A 588 13.31 30.44 0.40
C TYR A 588 14.74 30.13 -0.07
N GLY A 589 14.94 29.87 -1.37
CA GLY A 589 16.22 29.46 -1.93
C GLY A 589 16.61 28.01 -1.58
N LEU A 590 15.61 27.20 -1.18
CA LEU A 590 15.77 25.79 -0.86
C LEU A 590 15.36 24.94 -2.06
N ALA A 591 16.18 23.96 -2.39
CA ALA A 591 15.87 22.97 -3.42
C ALA A 591 15.54 21.62 -2.75
N ILE A 592 14.75 20.81 -3.45
CA ILE A 592 14.29 19.51 -2.96
C ILE A 592 14.82 18.37 -3.80
N GLU A 593 15.07 17.23 -3.18
CA GLU A 593 15.45 15.98 -3.82
C GLU A 593 14.55 14.86 -3.29
N PRO A 594 13.59 14.34 -4.09
CA PRO A 594 12.78 13.20 -3.72
C PRO A 594 13.66 11.96 -3.53
N LEU A 595 13.56 11.32 -2.37
CA LEU A 595 14.28 10.07 -2.06
C LEU A 595 13.39 8.84 -2.23
N LEU A 596 12.11 8.95 -1.87
CA LEU A 596 11.12 7.88 -1.99
C LEU A 596 9.72 8.50 -1.95
N SER A 597 8.81 8.09 -2.84
CA SER A 597 7.47 8.68 -2.97
C SER A 597 6.44 7.58 -3.25
N LEU A 598 5.72 7.11 -2.25
CA LEU A 598 4.87 5.92 -2.37
C LEU A 598 3.39 6.25 -2.26
N SER A 599 2.58 5.74 -3.20
CA SER A 599 1.13 5.66 -3.06
C SER A 599 0.79 4.32 -2.41
N ILE A 600 0.29 4.35 -1.18
CA ILE A 600 0.09 3.17 -0.34
C ILE A 600 -1.39 3.11 0.07
N ASP A 601 -2.14 2.22 -0.58
CA ASP A 601 -3.57 1.97 -0.35
C ASP A 601 -4.47 3.22 -0.48
N PHE A 602 -4.52 4.04 0.58
CA PHE A 602 -5.36 5.24 0.72
C PHE A 602 -4.57 6.49 1.15
N TYR A 603 -3.24 6.43 1.23
CA TYR A 603 -2.38 7.57 1.56
C TYR A 603 -1.12 7.63 0.70
N ALA A 604 -0.59 8.84 0.51
CA ALA A 604 0.72 9.08 -0.05
C ALA A 604 1.74 9.21 1.10
N ARG A 605 2.95 8.68 0.91
CA ARG A 605 4.08 8.87 1.82
C ARG A 605 5.32 9.26 1.04
N VAL A 606 5.85 10.44 1.32
CA VAL A 606 6.95 11.05 0.57
C VAL A 606 8.11 11.38 1.51
N PHE A 607 9.32 11.04 1.11
CA PHE A 607 10.58 11.32 1.80
C PHE A 607 11.43 12.22 0.90
N VAL A 608 11.74 13.42 1.37
CA VAL A 608 12.38 14.48 0.58
C VAL A 608 13.60 15.01 1.34
N ARG A 609 14.78 15.01 0.70
CA ARG A 609 15.94 15.76 1.19
C ARG A 609 15.78 17.23 0.80
N VAL A 610 15.88 18.13 1.78
CA VAL A 610 15.76 19.59 1.59
C VAL A 610 17.10 20.24 1.91
N HIS A 611 17.58 21.13 1.04
CA HIS A 611 18.87 21.80 1.21
C HIS A 611 18.89 23.18 0.57
N ARG A 612 19.78 24.04 1.05
CA ARG A 612 19.93 25.41 0.57
C ARG A 612 20.82 25.45 -0.67
N SER A 613 20.22 25.73 -1.82
CA SER A 613 20.97 25.94 -3.06
C SER A 613 20.18 26.81 -4.04
N PRO A 614 20.37 28.15 -3.98
CA PRO A 614 19.78 29.09 -4.94
C PRO A 614 20.16 28.80 -6.41
N ALA A 615 21.26 28.07 -6.64
CA ALA A 615 21.63 27.58 -7.97
C ALA A 615 20.73 26.45 -8.44
N GLN A 616 20.38 25.49 -7.57
CA GLN A 616 19.51 24.36 -7.92
C GLN A 616 18.03 24.76 -8.00
N VAL A 617 17.58 25.77 -7.23
CA VAL A 617 16.20 26.30 -7.33
C VAL A 617 15.85 26.72 -8.77
N LYS A 618 16.83 27.16 -9.57
CA LYS A 618 16.62 27.53 -10.98
C LYS A 618 16.16 26.38 -11.88
N PHE A 619 16.40 25.12 -11.48
CA PHE A 619 15.95 23.95 -12.21
C PHE A 619 14.51 23.54 -11.86
N VAL A 620 13.93 24.07 -10.78
CA VAL A 620 12.58 23.71 -10.32
C VAL A 620 11.54 23.92 -11.42
N SER A 621 11.61 25.02 -12.18
CA SER A 621 10.70 25.27 -13.32
C SER A 621 10.87 24.30 -14.49
N GLY A 622 12.03 23.66 -14.62
CA GLY A 622 12.29 22.62 -15.63
C GLY A 622 11.74 21.26 -15.17
N ASN A 623 11.69 21.05 -13.86
CA ASN A 623 11.14 19.85 -13.21
C ASN A 623 9.63 19.98 -12.93
N MET A 624 8.93 20.87 -13.62
CA MET A 624 7.46 20.98 -13.61
C MET A 624 6.88 20.71 -14.99
N MET A 625 5.80 19.93 -15.03
CA MET A 625 5.04 19.63 -16.23
C MET A 625 3.54 19.80 -16.04
N THR A 626 2.89 20.19 -17.12
CA THR A 626 1.46 20.04 -17.37
C THR A 626 1.24 18.72 -18.11
N VAL A 627 0.06 18.10 -17.97
CA VAL A 627 -0.30 16.85 -18.64
C VAL A 627 -1.57 17.07 -19.45
N PHE A 628 -1.51 16.80 -20.76
CA PHE A 628 -2.67 16.68 -21.61
C PHE A 628 -3.13 15.21 -21.59
N ASN A 629 -4.39 14.94 -21.24
CA ASN A 629 -4.88 13.60 -20.95
C ASN A 629 -6.23 13.30 -21.61
N CYS A 630 -6.32 12.16 -22.28
CA CYS A 630 -7.49 11.64 -22.99
C CYS A 630 -8.36 10.76 -22.07
N ASP A 631 -8.98 11.40 -21.09
CA ASP A 631 -9.74 10.77 -20.01
C ASP A 631 -11.09 10.15 -20.45
N GLU A 632 -11.80 10.76 -21.40
CA GLU A 632 -13.07 10.26 -21.95
C GLU A 632 -12.87 9.24 -23.10
N GLY A 633 -11.65 9.18 -23.64
CA GLY A 633 -11.34 8.43 -24.85
C GLY A 633 -10.59 7.13 -24.57
N CYS A 634 -9.30 7.12 -24.90
CA CYS A 634 -8.46 5.92 -24.84
C CYS A 634 -7.51 5.87 -23.63
N GLY A 635 -7.46 6.92 -22.80
CA GLY A 635 -6.54 7.04 -21.66
C GLY A 635 -5.13 7.52 -22.02
N ALA A 636 -4.91 7.96 -23.26
CA ALA A 636 -3.62 8.47 -23.71
C ALA A 636 -3.24 9.83 -23.09
N TRP A 637 -1.96 10.03 -22.78
CA TRP A 637 -1.46 11.28 -22.22
C TRP A 637 -0.19 11.77 -22.93
N SER A 638 0.02 13.09 -22.92
CA SER A 638 1.24 13.77 -23.33
C SER A 638 1.69 14.76 -22.26
N THR A 639 2.99 14.85 -22.01
CA THR A 639 3.57 15.74 -20.99
C THR A 639 4.18 16.99 -21.61
N GLN A 640 3.87 18.15 -21.03
CA GLN A 640 4.33 19.47 -21.44
C GLN A 640 5.20 20.07 -20.32
N PRO A 641 6.54 20.13 -20.46
CA PRO A 641 7.37 20.86 -19.49
C PRO A 641 7.05 22.36 -19.55
N LEU A 642 7.16 23.05 -18.41
CA LEU A 642 6.93 24.51 -18.34
C LEU A 642 8.13 25.30 -18.88
N THR A 643 9.35 24.85 -18.59
CA THR A 643 10.60 25.44 -19.10
C THR A 643 11.56 24.34 -19.53
N GLN A 644 12.53 24.67 -20.38
CA GLN A 644 13.56 23.74 -20.83
C GLN A 644 14.95 24.24 -20.43
N THR A 645 15.73 23.35 -19.79
CA THR A 645 17.15 23.60 -19.51
C THR A 645 18.01 22.98 -20.61
N LYS A 646 18.83 23.78 -21.29
CA LYS A 646 19.81 23.32 -22.28
C LYS A 646 21.21 23.60 -21.81
N GLN A 647 22.17 22.71 -22.04
CA GLN A 647 23.58 23.05 -21.81
C GLN A 647 24.07 23.94 -22.96
N LYS A 648 24.66 25.08 -22.63
CA LYS A 648 25.42 25.94 -23.57
C LYS A 648 26.88 26.00 -23.12
N LEU A 649 27.80 26.25 -24.04
CA LEU A 649 29.21 26.47 -23.72
C LEU A 649 29.47 27.96 -23.47
N ASP A 650 30.19 28.28 -22.41
CA ASP A 650 30.72 29.63 -22.16
C ASP A 650 31.88 29.94 -23.14
N LYS A 651 32.32 31.20 -23.21
CA LYS A 651 33.49 31.66 -23.99
C LYS A 651 34.76 30.87 -23.70
N LYS A 652 34.84 30.20 -22.55
CA LYS A 652 35.96 29.32 -22.11
C LYS A 652 35.72 27.83 -22.39
N GLY A 653 34.71 27.47 -23.19
CA GLY A 653 34.38 26.08 -23.53
C GLY A 653 33.74 25.26 -22.39
N LYS A 654 33.44 25.87 -21.24
CA LYS A 654 32.80 25.17 -20.10
C LYS A 654 31.28 25.10 -20.28
N PRO A 655 30.63 23.94 -20.13
CA PRO A 655 29.18 23.84 -20.15
C PRO A 655 28.54 24.55 -18.95
N PHE A 656 27.46 25.29 -19.21
CA PHE A 656 26.59 25.91 -18.21
C PHE A 656 25.11 25.69 -18.56
N PRO A 657 24.21 25.61 -17.56
CA PRO A 657 22.79 25.48 -17.80
C PRO A 657 22.20 26.81 -18.29
N HIS A 658 21.56 26.77 -19.44
CA HIS A 658 20.79 27.87 -20.01
C HIS A 658 19.29 27.52 -19.92
N PHE A 659 18.58 28.26 -19.08
CA PHE A 659 17.14 28.15 -18.90
C PHE A 659 16.42 28.91 -20.02
N GLY A 660 15.35 28.33 -20.57
CA GLY A 660 14.52 28.96 -21.59
C GLY A 660 13.10 28.42 -21.58
N PHE A 661 12.21 29.06 -22.34
CA PHE A 661 10.83 28.60 -22.47
C PHE A 661 10.76 27.23 -23.16
N ALA A 662 9.85 26.38 -22.70
CA ALA A 662 9.47 25.20 -23.46
C ALA A 662 8.57 25.62 -24.63
N GLN A 663 8.71 24.94 -25.78
CA GLN A 663 7.74 25.07 -26.86
C GLN A 663 6.48 24.27 -26.49
N GLY A 664 5.31 24.77 -26.89
CA GLY A 664 4.03 24.08 -26.70
C GLY A 664 3.01 24.47 -27.77
N PRO A 665 1.85 23.81 -27.78
CA PRO A 665 1.50 22.66 -26.95
C PRO A 665 2.07 21.34 -27.53
N THR A 666 2.43 20.37 -26.68
CA THR A 666 2.84 19.02 -27.12
C THR A 666 1.71 18.14 -27.66
N SER A 667 0.45 18.55 -27.47
CA SER A 667 -0.75 17.86 -27.97
C SER A 667 -1.77 18.89 -28.43
N ASP A 668 -2.54 18.55 -29.46
CA ASP A 668 -3.75 19.30 -29.82
C ASP A 668 -4.87 19.07 -28.79
N SER A 669 -5.92 19.87 -28.87
CA SER A 669 -7.22 19.78 -28.20
C SER A 669 -7.92 18.42 -28.34
N ARG A 670 -7.55 17.61 -29.33
CA ARG A 670 -8.04 16.25 -29.56
C ARG A 670 -6.89 15.24 -29.55
N CYS A 671 -7.15 14.07 -28.99
CA CYS A 671 -6.23 12.95 -28.89
C CYS A 671 -5.87 12.43 -30.28
N GLU A 672 -4.58 12.39 -30.61
CA GLU A 672 -4.07 11.90 -31.89
C GLU A 672 -4.46 10.43 -32.15
N HIS A 673 -4.55 9.58 -31.12
CA HIS A 673 -4.86 8.16 -31.30
C HIS A 673 -6.35 7.89 -31.52
N CYS A 674 -7.27 8.57 -30.80
CA CYS A 674 -8.71 8.24 -30.84
C CYS A 674 -9.67 9.41 -31.16
N GLY A 675 -9.19 10.65 -31.30
CA GLY A 675 -10.00 11.82 -31.65
C GLY A 675 -10.87 12.43 -30.54
N SER A 676 -10.92 11.80 -29.36
CA SER A 676 -11.61 12.33 -28.17
C SER A 676 -10.90 13.57 -27.62
N LYS A 677 -11.57 14.35 -26.76
CA LYS A 677 -11.00 15.56 -26.14
C LYS A 677 -9.77 15.26 -25.29
N MET A 678 -8.87 16.25 -25.18
CA MET A 678 -7.76 16.27 -24.23
C MET A 678 -8.08 17.26 -23.10
N HIS A 679 -8.02 16.81 -21.86
CA HIS A 679 -8.12 17.65 -20.67
C HIS A 679 -6.75 17.94 -20.06
N VAL A 680 -6.63 19.02 -19.29
CA VAL A 680 -5.38 19.51 -18.72
C VAL A 680 -5.29 19.15 -17.23
N GLY A 681 -4.16 18.57 -16.81
CA GLY A 681 -3.79 18.38 -15.41
C GLY A 681 -2.42 18.98 -15.09
N GLY A 682 -2.13 19.17 -13.80
CA GLY A 682 -0.94 19.83 -13.28
C GLY A 682 -1.16 21.33 -12.96
N PRO A 683 -0.07 22.12 -12.82
CA PRO A 683 1.33 21.69 -12.90
C PRO A 683 1.68 20.66 -11.83
N MET A 684 2.61 19.75 -12.15
CA MET A 684 3.07 18.70 -11.24
C MET A 684 4.56 18.37 -11.47
N TRP A 685 5.17 17.66 -10.53
CA TRP A 685 6.58 17.29 -10.59
C TRP A 685 6.91 16.37 -11.79
N ALA A 686 7.81 16.84 -12.65
CA ALA A 686 8.32 16.13 -13.83
C ALA A 686 9.62 15.35 -13.55
N GLY A 687 10.28 15.59 -12.42
CA GLY A 687 11.51 14.87 -12.05
C GLY A 687 11.27 13.42 -11.57
N PRO A 688 12.34 12.69 -11.22
CA PRO A 688 12.27 11.39 -10.57
C PRO A 688 11.45 11.43 -9.28
N LEU A 689 10.80 10.30 -8.96
CA LEU A 689 10.04 10.11 -7.72
C LEU A 689 10.90 9.53 -6.58
N HIS A 690 12.04 8.94 -6.90
CA HIS A 690 12.85 8.11 -6.02
C HIS A 690 14.35 8.38 -6.22
N ASN A 691 15.14 8.03 -5.21
CA ASN A 691 16.59 7.86 -5.31
C ASN A 691 16.91 6.36 -5.09
N PRO A 692 17.42 5.64 -6.10
CA PRO A 692 17.59 4.19 -6.02
C PRO A 692 18.61 3.77 -4.96
N HIS A 693 19.64 4.58 -4.68
CA HIS A 693 20.57 4.32 -3.58
C HIS A 693 19.90 4.43 -2.21
N PHE A 694 18.94 5.34 -2.04
CA PHE A 694 18.18 5.43 -0.79
C PHE A 694 17.32 4.18 -0.58
N ILE A 695 16.67 3.70 -1.64
CA ILE A 695 15.87 2.47 -1.60
C ILE A 695 16.76 1.25 -1.30
N GLN A 696 17.90 1.13 -1.98
CA GLN A 696 18.84 0.02 -1.78
C GLN A 696 19.38 0.00 -0.34
N ASN A 697 19.75 1.16 0.23
CA ASN A 697 20.20 1.25 1.62
C ASN A 697 19.14 0.73 2.62
N ILE A 698 17.85 0.94 2.35
CA ILE A 698 16.77 0.37 3.19
C ILE A 698 16.64 -1.14 2.95
N LEU A 699 16.68 -1.60 1.69
CA LEU A 699 16.61 -3.02 1.32
C LEU A 699 17.74 -3.84 1.97
N ASP A 700 18.97 -3.31 2.02
CA ASP A 700 20.15 -3.94 2.62
C ASP A 700 20.09 -4.05 4.16
N MET A 701 19.18 -3.31 4.81
CA MET A 701 18.90 -3.45 6.23
C MET A 701 17.95 -4.61 6.51
N LEU A 702 16.97 -4.88 5.64
CA LEU A 702 15.86 -5.81 5.90
C LEU A 702 16.29 -7.23 6.34
N PRO A 703 17.35 -7.86 5.78
CA PRO A 703 17.80 -9.18 6.23
C PRO A 703 18.35 -9.22 7.66
N LYS A 704 18.72 -8.06 8.23
CA LYS A 704 19.32 -7.91 9.57
C LYS A 704 18.30 -7.53 10.64
N LEU A 705 17.04 -7.30 10.26
CA LEU A 705 15.98 -6.86 11.17
C LEU A 705 15.30 -8.03 11.89
N ASP A 706 14.93 -7.79 13.15
CA ASP A 706 14.04 -8.68 13.89
C ASP A 706 12.60 -8.60 13.32
N ARG A 707 12.08 -9.75 12.90
CA ARG A 707 10.75 -9.90 12.31
C ARG A 707 9.61 -9.84 13.34
N ASP A 708 9.89 -10.07 14.62
CA ASP A 708 8.89 -9.91 15.68
C ASP A 708 8.64 -8.44 16.01
N VAL A 709 9.67 -7.60 15.87
CA VAL A 709 9.59 -6.13 15.95
C VAL A 709 8.96 -5.56 14.67
N TYR A 710 9.55 -5.82 13.51
CA TYR A 710 9.10 -5.27 12.23
C TYR A 710 8.23 -6.27 11.47
N GLN A 711 6.96 -6.35 11.85
CA GLN A 711 6.01 -7.34 11.31
C GLN A 711 5.66 -7.09 9.84
N THR A 712 5.98 -5.91 9.27
CA THR A 712 5.66 -5.58 7.87
C THR A 712 6.84 -5.72 6.90
N VAL A 713 7.99 -6.27 7.32
CA VAL A 713 9.22 -6.40 6.49
C VAL A 713 8.97 -7.00 5.11
N ASP A 714 8.20 -8.08 4.99
CA ASP A 714 7.96 -8.73 3.67
C ASP A 714 7.17 -7.83 2.69
N ARG A 715 6.34 -6.91 3.22
CA ARG A 715 5.64 -5.88 2.45
C ARG A 715 6.58 -4.72 2.11
N ILE A 716 7.45 -4.31 3.04
CA ILE A 716 8.45 -3.26 2.78
C ILE A 716 9.39 -3.72 1.67
N GLU A 717 9.89 -4.95 1.75
CA GLU A 717 10.74 -5.56 0.72
C GLU A 717 10.05 -5.56 -0.65
N GLY A 718 8.80 -6.03 -0.74
CA GLY A 718 8.06 -6.06 -2.00
C GLY A 718 7.74 -4.68 -2.57
N MET A 719 7.30 -3.74 -1.73
CA MET A 719 7.00 -2.37 -2.13
C MET A 719 8.25 -1.64 -2.63
N LEU A 720 9.33 -1.68 -1.85
CA LEU A 720 10.59 -0.99 -2.16
C LEU A 720 11.31 -1.61 -3.36
N THR A 721 11.31 -2.95 -3.50
CA THR A 721 11.85 -3.59 -4.72
C THR A 721 11.10 -3.10 -5.95
N THR A 722 9.77 -3.04 -5.89
CA THR A 722 8.95 -2.56 -7.02
C THR A 722 9.21 -1.08 -7.32
N ALA A 723 9.34 -0.23 -6.30
CA ALA A 723 9.70 1.18 -6.49
C ALA A 723 11.13 1.34 -7.08
N SER A 724 12.09 0.48 -6.71
CA SER A 724 13.42 0.49 -7.33
C SER A 724 13.41 0.02 -8.79
N GLU A 725 12.51 -0.91 -9.15
CA GLU A 725 12.29 -1.38 -10.53
C GLU A 725 11.62 -0.30 -11.43
N GLU A 726 11.10 0.80 -10.89
CA GLU A 726 10.41 1.84 -11.68
C GLU A 726 11.33 2.82 -12.40
N ASP A 727 12.57 3.02 -11.93
CA ASP A 727 13.49 3.98 -12.56
C ASP A 727 14.08 3.41 -13.86
N LEU A 728 13.39 3.68 -14.97
CA LEU A 728 13.82 3.30 -16.30
C LEU A 728 15.13 3.99 -16.75
N ASN A 729 15.67 5.00 -16.03
CA ASN A 729 16.96 5.60 -16.39
C ASN A 729 18.15 4.86 -15.78
N LEU A 730 17.93 3.87 -14.92
CA LEU A 730 18.99 2.98 -14.48
C LEU A 730 19.38 2.04 -15.62
N ASP A 731 20.55 2.29 -16.20
CA ASP A 731 21.27 1.28 -16.95
C ASP A 731 21.66 0.16 -15.97
N ILE A 732 20.83 -0.89 -15.91
CA ILE A 732 21.17 -2.15 -15.22
C ILE A 732 22.23 -2.87 -16.07
N GLY A 733 23.45 -2.34 -16.04
CA GLY A 733 24.61 -2.94 -16.68
C GLY A 733 24.98 -4.25 -15.99
N ASP A 734 24.87 -5.35 -16.74
CA ASP A 734 25.71 -6.54 -16.60
C ASP A 734 25.94 -7.14 -15.20
N ALA A 735 24.88 -7.25 -14.40
CA ALA A 735 24.88 -8.12 -13.21
C ALA A 735 25.18 -9.61 -13.55
N ASN A 736 25.09 -10.00 -14.83
CA ASN A 736 25.39 -11.36 -15.33
C ASN A 736 26.75 -11.48 -16.06
N ASN A 737 27.51 -10.40 -16.26
CA ASN A 737 28.81 -10.46 -16.95
C ASN A 737 29.99 -10.02 -16.07
N SER A 738 29.93 -10.36 -14.79
CA SER A 738 31.13 -10.44 -13.93
C SER A 738 32.02 -11.60 -14.35
N GLN A 739 32.64 -11.50 -15.54
CA GLN A 739 33.90 -12.18 -15.77
C GLN A 739 34.90 -11.73 -14.71
N LYS A 740 35.71 -12.68 -14.23
CA LYS A 740 36.74 -12.41 -13.21
C LYS A 740 37.84 -11.50 -13.76
N THR A 741 37.64 -10.19 -13.68
CA THR A 741 38.75 -9.24 -13.55
C THR A 741 39.03 -9.10 -12.06
N THR A 742 40.04 -9.84 -11.60
CA THR A 742 40.80 -9.44 -10.42
C THR A 742 41.31 -8.00 -10.62
N ASP A 743 41.52 -7.28 -9.52
CA ASP A 743 42.11 -5.93 -9.46
C ASP A 743 41.14 -4.74 -9.64
N ALA A 744 39.94 -4.84 -9.06
CA ALA A 744 39.19 -3.65 -8.61
C ALA A 744 39.53 -3.34 -7.14
N PRO A 745 39.81 -2.07 -6.74
CA PRO A 745 40.14 -1.74 -5.36
C PRO A 745 38.99 -2.05 -4.39
N LEU A 746 39.34 -2.55 -3.20
CA LEU A 746 38.40 -2.79 -2.11
C LEU A 746 37.70 -1.47 -1.71
N VAL A 747 36.40 -1.36 -2.01
CA VAL A 747 35.59 -0.22 -1.58
C VAL A 747 35.40 -0.30 -0.06
N GLU A 748 35.93 0.68 0.66
CA GLU A 748 35.82 0.73 2.12
C GLU A 748 34.36 0.81 2.58
N ALA A 749 34.05 0.08 3.66
CA ALA A 749 32.69 -0.02 4.21
C ALA A 749 32.07 1.33 4.65
N GLY A 750 32.89 2.38 4.81
CA GLY A 750 32.42 3.73 5.14
C GLY A 750 31.70 4.46 4.01
N THR A 751 31.95 4.11 2.74
CA THR A 751 31.35 4.80 1.59
C THR A 751 29.94 4.32 1.22
N ALA A 752 29.56 3.10 1.60
CA ALA A 752 28.28 2.50 1.20
C ALA A 752 27.03 3.24 1.74
N ALA A 753 27.13 3.85 2.93
CA ALA A 753 26.01 4.57 3.54
C ALA A 753 25.69 5.93 2.89
N ILE A 754 26.52 6.45 1.97
CA ILE A 754 26.37 7.80 1.45
C ILE A 754 25.37 7.83 0.28
N ILE A 755 24.19 8.41 0.51
CA ILE A 755 23.16 8.64 -0.52
C ILE A 755 23.63 9.78 -1.46
N PRO A 756 23.96 9.51 -2.74
CA PRO A 756 24.43 10.54 -3.67
C PRO A 756 23.35 11.58 -3.99
N ARG A 757 23.79 12.72 -4.52
CA ARG A 757 22.92 13.77 -5.05
C ARG A 757 22.50 13.39 -6.47
N VAL A 758 21.20 13.51 -6.79
CA VAL A 758 20.70 13.34 -8.16
C VAL A 758 20.99 14.62 -8.95
N ASP A 759 21.18 14.52 -10.27
CA ASP A 759 21.31 15.71 -11.13
C ASP A 759 20.02 16.56 -11.05
N PRO A 760 20.08 17.83 -10.61
CA PRO A 760 18.92 18.72 -10.55
C PRO A 760 18.23 18.95 -11.91
N ALA A 761 18.93 18.70 -13.03
CA ALA A 761 18.38 18.79 -14.38
C ALA A 761 17.68 17.51 -14.87
N LEU A 762 17.68 16.43 -14.08
CA LEU A 762 17.09 15.15 -14.47
C LEU A 762 15.57 15.25 -14.46
N SER A 763 14.97 15.19 -15.65
CA SER A 763 13.53 14.97 -15.83
C SER A 763 13.25 13.49 -16.04
N ASP A 764 12.12 13.02 -15.52
CA ASP A 764 11.55 11.74 -15.84
C ASP A 764 11.09 11.74 -17.32
N LYS A 765 11.58 10.78 -18.10
CA LYS A 765 11.29 10.66 -19.55
C LYS A 765 10.02 9.84 -19.81
N SER A 766 9.59 9.07 -18.83
CA SER A 766 8.47 8.12 -18.96
C SER A 766 7.66 8.13 -17.66
N PRO A 767 7.06 9.28 -17.29
CA PRO A 767 6.15 9.35 -16.17
C PRO A 767 4.87 8.59 -16.47
N PHE A 768 4.17 8.18 -15.41
CA PHE A 768 2.94 7.38 -15.42
C PHE A 768 3.13 5.92 -15.87
N TYR A 769 2.03 5.17 -15.78
CA TYR A 769 1.97 3.75 -16.04
C TYR A 769 0.67 3.36 -16.75
N PHE A 770 0.73 2.29 -17.52
CA PHE A 770 -0.37 1.75 -18.29
C PHE A 770 -1.14 0.72 -17.46
N SER A 771 -2.47 0.83 -17.41
CA SER A 771 -3.33 -0.19 -16.83
C SER A 771 -3.80 -1.16 -17.92
N LEU A 772 -3.41 -2.43 -17.80
CA LEU A 772 -3.68 -3.45 -18.83
C LEU A 772 -5.18 -3.73 -18.99
N SER A 773 -5.95 -3.66 -17.90
CA SER A 773 -7.40 -3.78 -17.95
C SER A 773 -8.06 -2.54 -18.59
N ALA A 774 -7.51 -1.34 -18.39
CA ALA A 774 -8.05 -0.12 -18.99
C ALA A 774 -7.86 -0.11 -20.53
N ILE A 775 -6.65 -0.37 -21.01
CA ILE A 775 -6.38 -0.42 -22.47
C ILE A 775 -7.14 -1.57 -23.16
N SER A 776 -7.33 -2.70 -22.48
CA SER A 776 -8.16 -3.81 -22.99
C SER A 776 -9.65 -3.48 -23.00
N LYS A 777 -10.15 -2.71 -22.01
CA LYS A 777 -11.54 -2.21 -21.94
C LYS A 777 -11.85 -1.27 -23.11
N VAL A 778 -10.89 -0.44 -23.55
CA VAL A 778 -11.04 0.45 -24.73
C VAL A 778 -11.31 -0.37 -26.00
N LEU A 779 -10.58 -1.47 -26.22
CA LEU A 779 -10.76 -2.34 -27.40
C LEU A 779 -11.86 -3.42 -27.24
N ARG A 780 -12.48 -3.54 -26.05
CA ARG A 780 -13.48 -4.60 -25.74
C ARG A 780 -12.95 -6.03 -25.94
N THR A 781 -11.67 -6.23 -25.61
CA THR A 781 -10.95 -7.52 -25.70
C THR A 781 -10.65 -8.10 -24.31
N ALA A 782 -10.23 -9.37 -24.24
CA ALA A 782 -9.77 -9.96 -22.98
C ALA A 782 -8.49 -9.27 -22.49
N THR A 783 -8.38 -9.05 -21.17
CA THR A 783 -7.21 -8.38 -20.56
C THR A 783 -5.92 -9.10 -20.91
N ILE A 784 -5.00 -8.40 -21.60
CA ILE A 784 -3.66 -8.92 -21.90
C ILE A 784 -2.92 -9.27 -20.60
N SER A 785 -2.23 -10.42 -20.57
CA SER A 785 -1.44 -10.82 -19.41
C SER A 785 -0.21 -9.90 -19.26
N ILE A 786 0.21 -9.65 -18.01
CA ILE A 786 1.38 -8.81 -17.75
C ILE A 786 2.65 -9.39 -18.40
N ASP A 787 2.76 -10.72 -18.43
CA ASP A 787 3.87 -11.42 -19.06
C ASP A 787 3.81 -11.29 -20.60
N ALA A 788 2.65 -11.43 -21.24
CA ALA A 788 2.53 -11.25 -22.69
C ALA A 788 2.85 -9.80 -23.12
N MET A 789 2.35 -8.80 -22.39
CA MET A 789 2.63 -7.39 -22.69
C MET A 789 4.12 -7.04 -22.48
N ARG A 790 4.74 -7.55 -21.40
CA ARG A 790 6.19 -7.40 -21.17
C ARG A 790 7.02 -8.11 -22.24
N GLY A 791 6.59 -9.29 -22.68
CA GLY A 791 7.21 -10.05 -23.77
C GLY A 791 7.25 -9.25 -25.06
N ALA A 792 6.09 -8.74 -25.48
CA ALA A 792 5.97 -7.89 -26.66
C ALA A 792 6.83 -6.61 -26.57
N LEU A 793 6.79 -5.89 -25.44
CA LEU A 793 7.60 -4.68 -25.25
C LEU A 793 9.11 -4.98 -25.31
N ARG A 794 9.57 -6.03 -24.63
CA ARG A 794 10.98 -6.44 -24.59
C ARG A 794 11.47 -6.95 -25.93
N HIS A 795 10.64 -7.69 -26.67
CA HIS A 795 10.96 -8.14 -28.04
C HIS A 795 11.19 -6.95 -28.98
N LEU A 796 10.41 -5.88 -28.83
CA LEU A 796 10.56 -4.62 -29.56
C LEU A 796 11.69 -3.70 -29.02
N GLY A 797 12.47 -4.15 -28.02
CA GLY A 797 13.58 -3.39 -27.44
C GLY A 797 13.19 -2.31 -26.42
N TYR A 798 11.93 -2.27 -25.97
CA TYR A 798 11.47 -1.34 -24.93
C TYR A 798 11.63 -1.94 -23.53
N ARG A 799 11.92 -1.07 -22.55
CA ARG A 799 11.96 -1.46 -21.13
C ARG A 799 10.54 -1.54 -20.59
N ALA A 800 10.28 -2.56 -19.77
CA ALA A 800 8.96 -2.81 -19.20
C ALA A 800 9.09 -3.33 -17.76
N THR A 801 8.58 -2.56 -16.80
CA THR A 801 8.64 -2.84 -15.36
C THR A 801 7.24 -2.70 -14.73
N ARG A 802 7.08 -3.11 -13.47
CA ARG A 802 5.81 -2.92 -12.73
C ARG A 802 5.84 -1.55 -12.03
N THR A 803 4.69 -1.07 -11.54
CA THR A 803 4.65 0.02 -10.56
C THR A 803 4.15 -0.45 -9.20
N HIS A 804 4.66 0.19 -8.15
CA HIS A 804 4.22 0.09 -6.77
C HIS A 804 2.79 0.63 -6.58
N ALA A 805 2.38 1.61 -7.40
CA ALA A 805 1.15 2.38 -7.18
C ALA A 805 -0.14 1.57 -7.35
N LYS A 806 -0.16 0.58 -8.26
CA LYS A 806 -1.34 -0.27 -8.52
C LYS A 806 -0.96 -1.61 -9.16
N PRO A 807 -1.56 -2.75 -8.78
CA PRO A 807 -1.33 -4.04 -9.44
C PRO A 807 -1.86 -4.09 -10.89
N ASN A 808 -1.34 -5.04 -11.67
CA ASN A 808 -1.68 -5.28 -13.09
C ASN A 808 -1.48 -4.07 -14.01
N THR A 809 -0.35 -3.40 -13.82
CA THR A 809 0.10 -2.21 -14.55
C THR A 809 1.53 -2.42 -15.06
N ILE A 810 1.90 -1.65 -16.10
CA ILE A 810 3.26 -1.63 -16.64
C ILE A 810 3.73 -0.19 -16.78
N ARG A 811 4.99 0.05 -16.44
CA ARG A 811 5.74 1.26 -16.77
C ARG A 811 6.72 0.94 -17.89
N THR A 812 6.84 1.81 -18.90
CA THR A 812 7.64 1.58 -20.10
C THR A 812 8.04 2.88 -20.79
N ASP A 813 9.13 2.84 -21.55
CA ASP A 813 9.60 3.92 -22.43
C ASP A 813 9.08 3.79 -23.89
N ALA A 814 8.15 2.86 -24.13
CA ALA A 814 7.41 2.77 -25.39
C ALA A 814 6.41 3.93 -25.57
N PRO A 815 6.35 4.58 -26.75
CA PRO A 815 5.34 5.59 -27.05
C PRO A 815 3.95 4.97 -27.27
N TRP A 816 2.92 5.79 -27.13
CA TRP A 816 1.51 5.36 -27.22
C TRP A 816 1.15 4.61 -28.51
N ASP A 817 1.72 4.98 -29.66
CA ASP A 817 1.44 4.26 -30.92
C ASP A 817 1.92 2.81 -30.89
N VAL A 818 3.03 2.52 -30.21
CA VAL A 818 3.55 1.16 -30.01
C VAL A 818 2.65 0.39 -29.05
N ILE A 819 2.18 1.02 -27.97
CA ILE A 819 1.21 0.41 -27.06
C ILE A 819 -0.07 0.02 -27.79
N TRP A 820 -0.60 0.91 -28.64
CA TRP A 820 -1.78 0.61 -29.45
C TRP A 820 -1.52 -0.41 -30.56
N GLU A 821 -0.31 -0.48 -31.13
CA GLU A 821 0.04 -1.54 -32.09
C GLU A 821 0.10 -2.91 -31.40
N ILE A 822 0.74 -3.03 -30.24
CA ILE A 822 0.76 -4.27 -29.45
C ILE A 822 -0.68 -4.69 -29.11
N MET A 823 -1.55 -3.75 -28.75
CA MET A 823 -2.96 -4.06 -28.45
C MET A 823 -3.79 -4.43 -29.70
N ARG A 824 -3.52 -3.85 -30.87
CA ARG A 824 -4.10 -4.29 -32.16
C ARG A 824 -3.66 -5.72 -32.50
N GLU A 825 -2.39 -6.02 -32.33
CA GLU A 825 -1.83 -7.35 -32.57
C GLU A 825 -2.32 -8.38 -31.54
N TRP A 826 -2.57 -7.99 -30.29
CA TRP A 826 -3.22 -8.84 -29.29
C TRP A 826 -4.63 -9.24 -29.74
N VAL A 827 -5.42 -8.27 -30.23
CA VAL A 827 -6.73 -8.53 -30.81
C VAL A 827 -6.63 -9.45 -32.03
N ARG A 828 -5.68 -9.20 -32.93
CA ARG A 828 -5.51 -10.00 -34.16
C ARG A 828 -5.05 -11.44 -33.90
N GLN A 829 -4.11 -11.64 -32.97
CA GLN A 829 -3.44 -12.93 -32.77
C GLN A 829 -4.04 -13.80 -31.67
N LYS A 830 -4.64 -13.19 -30.62
CA LYS A 830 -4.94 -13.89 -29.35
C LYS A 830 -6.36 -13.68 -28.83
N SER A 831 -6.94 -12.49 -29.00
CA SER A 831 -8.29 -12.20 -28.49
C SER A 831 -9.11 -11.32 -29.44
N PRO A 832 -9.61 -11.89 -30.56
CA PRO A 832 -10.45 -11.18 -31.52
C PRO A 832 -11.67 -10.53 -30.86
N VAL A 833 -11.96 -9.30 -31.26
CA VAL A 833 -13.13 -8.56 -30.80
C VAL A 833 -14.39 -9.14 -31.46
N LYS A 834 -15.43 -9.38 -30.67
CA LYS A 834 -16.72 -9.87 -31.18
C LYS A 834 -17.36 -8.83 -32.12
N GLU A 835 -17.97 -9.30 -33.20
CA GLU A 835 -18.71 -8.43 -34.12
C GLU A 835 -19.78 -7.61 -33.37
N GLY A 836 -19.90 -6.32 -33.73
CA GLY A 836 -20.78 -5.36 -33.05
C GLY A 836 -20.34 -4.88 -31.66
N ALA A 837 -19.29 -5.42 -31.04
CA ALA A 837 -18.86 -5.01 -29.70
C ALA A 837 -18.25 -3.59 -29.64
N LEU A 838 -17.67 -3.12 -30.75
CA LEU A 838 -17.18 -1.76 -30.90
C LEU A 838 -18.19 -0.91 -31.69
N ARG A 839 -18.74 0.12 -31.06
CA ARG A 839 -19.66 1.07 -31.71
C ARG A 839 -18.88 1.94 -32.71
N PRO A 840 -19.43 2.25 -33.90
CA PRO A 840 -18.84 3.24 -34.81
C PRO A 840 -18.54 4.56 -34.10
N GLY A 841 -17.39 5.17 -34.36
CA GLY A 841 -16.94 6.40 -33.69
C GLY A 841 -16.50 6.25 -32.23
N SER A 842 -16.59 5.06 -31.62
CA SER A 842 -16.01 4.83 -30.29
C SER A 842 -14.46 4.86 -30.32
N PRO A 843 -13.78 5.21 -29.22
CA PRO A 843 -12.31 5.28 -29.19
C PRO A 843 -11.63 3.98 -29.66
N GLY A 844 -12.16 2.83 -29.25
CA GLY A 844 -11.66 1.53 -29.70
C GLY A 844 -11.88 1.27 -31.19
N ALA A 845 -13.01 1.69 -31.76
CA ALA A 845 -13.25 1.58 -33.20
C ALA A 845 -12.27 2.45 -34.01
N VAL A 846 -11.93 3.65 -33.53
CA VAL A 846 -10.94 4.54 -34.18
C VAL A 846 -9.51 3.98 -34.07
N ILE A 847 -9.16 3.34 -32.94
CA ILE A 847 -7.85 2.70 -32.77
C ILE A 847 -7.72 1.45 -33.67
N MET A 848 -8.80 0.69 -33.84
CA MET A 848 -8.84 -0.48 -34.72
C MET A 848 -8.93 -0.12 -36.21
N SER A 849 -9.57 0.98 -36.60
CA SER A 849 -9.64 1.41 -38.01
C SER A 849 -8.30 1.91 -38.55
N LYS A 850 -7.36 2.28 -37.66
CA LYS A 850 -5.97 2.61 -37.97
C LYS A 850 -5.05 1.39 -38.17
N CYS A 851 -5.59 0.17 -38.15
CA CYS A 851 -4.81 -1.05 -38.36
C CYS A 851 -4.17 -1.11 -39.76
N ARG A 852 -3.12 -1.92 -39.92
CA ARG A 852 -2.29 -2.05 -41.14
C ARG A 852 -3.08 -1.89 -42.44
N LYS A 853 -2.90 -0.76 -43.12
CA LYS A 853 -2.87 -0.76 -44.58
C LYS A 853 -1.70 -1.65 -44.99
N ILE A 854 -1.98 -2.84 -45.52
CA ILE A 854 -1.00 -3.55 -46.33
C ILE A 854 -0.79 -2.67 -47.57
N PRO A 855 0.42 -2.19 -47.88
CA PRO A 855 0.66 -1.48 -49.13
C PRO A 855 0.46 -2.49 -50.27
N THR A 856 -0.66 -2.38 -50.96
CA THR A 856 -0.75 -2.82 -52.36
C THR A 856 -0.16 -1.70 -53.22
N ASP A 857 0.54 -2.03 -54.31
CA ASP A 857 1.28 -1.03 -55.11
C ASP A 857 0.44 0.20 -55.50
N GLY A 858 -0.84 0.02 -55.78
CA GLY A 858 -1.74 1.11 -56.15
C GLY A 858 -2.06 2.13 -55.04
N ASP A 859 -1.79 1.86 -53.76
CA ASP A 859 -2.15 2.79 -52.67
C ASP A 859 -1.14 3.95 -52.53
N GLN A 860 0.10 3.80 -53.03
CA GLN A 860 1.03 4.92 -53.19
C GLN A 860 0.61 5.83 -54.34
N ASP A 861 0.25 5.25 -55.49
CA ASP A 861 -0.27 6.00 -56.64
C ASP A 861 -1.56 6.76 -56.27
N GLN A 862 -2.46 6.14 -55.50
CA GLN A 862 -3.68 6.79 -55.03
C GLN A 862 -3.39 7.96 -54.06
N GLN A 863 -2.34 7.87 -53.23
CA GLN A 863 -1.92 8.98 -52.35
C GLN A 863 -1.25 10.11 -53.14
N LEU A 864 -0.40 9.80 -54.11
CA LEU A 864 0.19 10.77 -55.04
C LEU A 864 -0.90 11.49 -55.85
N LEU A 865 -1.86 10.76 -56.42
CA LEU A 865 -3.01 11.31 -57.15
C LEU A 865 -3.86 12.25 -56.27
N ASN A 866 -4.14 11.86 -55.02
CA ASN A 866 -4.90 12.71 -54.11
C ASN A 866 -4.12 13.96 -53.66
N SER A 867 -2.80 13.87 -53.48
CA SER A 867 -1.95 15.02 -53.17
C SER A 867 -1.87 15.98 -54.37
N LEU A 868 -1.63 15.44 -55.57
CA LEU A 868 -1.59 16.20 -56.82
C LEU A 868 -2.92 16.90 -57.09
N LYS A 869 -4.06 16.19 -56.93
CA LYS A 869 -5.40 16.78 -57.06
C LYS A 869 -5.63 17.95 -56.11
N LYS A 870 -5.07 17.87 -54.89
CA LYS A 870 -5.20 18.94 -53.89
C LYS A 870 -4.31 20.14 -54.19
N GLU A 871 -3.06 19.93 -54.64
CA GLU A 871 -2.21 21.02 -55.15
C GLU A 871 -2.83 21.70 -56.37
N LEU A 872 -3.36 20.94 -57.33
CA LEU A 872 -4.02 21.46 -58.52
C LEU A 872 -5.27 22.30 -58.18
N GLN A 873 -6.10 21.81 -57.25
CA GLN A 873 -7.27 22.56 -56.80
C GLN A 873 -6.88 23.88 -56.13
N MET A 874 -5.82 23.90 -55.30
CA MET A 874 -5.32 25.15 -54.70
C MET A 874 -4.75 26.13 -55.75
N VAL A 875 -4.04 25.64 -56.77
CA VAL A 875 -3.53 26.48 -57.87
C VAL A 875 -4.67 27.09 -58.69
N MET A 876 -5.75 26.32 -58.93
CA MET A 876 -6.94 26.81 -59.65
C MET A 876 -7.79 27.80 -58.84
N GLU A 877 -7.80 27.70 -57.51
CA GLU A 877 -8.60 28.56 -56.63
C GLU A 877 -7.94 29.92 -56.32
N GLN A 878 -6.64 30.12 -56.63
CA GLN A 878 -5.90 31.29 -56.15
C GLN A 878 -5.39 32.29 -57.22
N GLU A 879 -5.31 31.95 -58.51
CA GLU A 879 -4.60 32.81 -59.49
C GLU A 879 -5.29 32.99 -60.85
N HIS A 880 -5.16 34.21 -61.41
CA HIS A 880 -5.78 34.64 -62.67
C HIS A 880 -4.79 34.75 -63.86
N ASN A 881 -3.55 34.26 -63.74
CA ASN A 881 -2.56 34.28 -64.82
C ASN A 881 -2.17 32.87 -65.27
N ILE A 882 -2.50 32.55 -66.52
CA ILE A 882 -2.30 31.24 -67.15
C ILE A 882 -0.82 30.80 -67.13
N THR A 883 0.13 31.75 -67.22
CA THR A 883 1.56 31.41 -67.32
C THR A 883 2.17 30.88 -66.03
N ASP A 884 1.76 31.38 -64.85
CA ASP A 884 2.28 30.86 -63.56
C ASP A 884 1.50 29.62 -63.08
N VAL A 885 0.26 29.44 -63.54
CA VAL A 885 -0.48 28.18 -63.37
C VAL A 885 0.27 27.03 -64.06
N VAL A 886 0.74 27.22 -65.30
CA VAL A 886 1.52 26.22 -66.05
C VAL A 886 2.85 25.90 -65.35
N SER A 887 3.61 26.91 -64.94
CA SER A 887 4.92 26.71 -64.27
C SER A 887 4.81 25.87 -62.99
N ARG A 888 3.76 26.11 -62.18
CA ARG A 888 3.51 25.36 -60.94
C ARG A 888 2.94 23.96 -61.20
N LEU A 889 2.16 23.78 -62.26
CA LEU A 889 1.70 22.47 -62.75
C LEU A 889 2.88 21.58 -63.14
N GLU A 890 3.82 22.11 -63.95
CA GLU A 890 5.04 21.41 -64.36
C GLU A 890 5.92 21.06 -63.15
N ALA A 891 6.08 22.00 -62.21
CA ALA A 891 6.81 21.76 -60.98
C ALA A 891 6.13 20.69 -60.09
N ALA A 892 4.80 20.65 -60.00
CA ALA A 892 4.06 19.63 -59.27
C ALA A 892 4.17 18.24 -59.91
N LEU A 893 4.03 18.15 -61.24
CA LEU A 893 4.21 16.91 -62.01
C LEU A 893 5.65 16.37 -61.91
N THR A 894 6.64 17.27 -61.89
CA THR A 894 8.05 16.91 -61.68
C THR A 894 8.31 16.39 -60.26
N ARG A 895 7.73 17.02 -59.22
CA ARG A 895 7.78 16.51 -57.84
C ARG A 895 7.07 15.16 -57.69
N ALA A 896 6.00 14.92 -58.44
CA ALA A 896 5.27 13.65 -58.49
C ALA A 896 5.97 12.56 -59.32
N GLY A 897 7.14 12.82 -59.91
CA GLY A 897 7.97 11.81 -60.57
C GLY A 897 7.59 11.49 -62.03
N ALA A 898 6.68 12.23 -62.64
CA ALA A 898 6.12 11.92 -63.98
C ALA A 898 7.12 12.08 -65.16
N HIS A 899 8.34 12.59 -64.93
CA HIS A 899 9.36 12.83 -65.96
C HIS A 899 10.41 11.71 -66.11
N ARG A 900 10.06 10.45 -65.82
CA ARG A 900 10.91 9.27 -66.08
C ARG A 900 10.41 8.34 -67.18
N ALA A 901 9.78 8.89 -68.21
CA ALA A 901 9.24 8.13 -69.34
C ALA A 901 9.44 8.78 -70.73
N SER A 902 10.54 9.51 -70.96
CA SER A 902 10.97 9.88 -72.32
C SER A 902 12.44 10.31 -72.40
N GLU A 903 13.36 9.35 -72.30
CA GLU A 903 14.68 9.44 -72.98
C GLU A 903 15.45 8.10 -72.88
N THR A 904 15.17 7.18 -73.80
CA THR A 904 16.10 6.09 -74.16
C THR A 904 15.91 5.70 -75.63
N LYS A 905 16.86 6.09 -76.50
CA LYS A 905 17.27 5.28 -77.67
C LYS A 905 18.56 5.80 -78.31
N SER A 906 19.37 4.84 -78.78
CA SER A 906 20.75 4.98 -79.31
C SER A 906 21.79 5.34 -78.23
N VAL A 907 23.01 4.77 -78.21
CA VAL A 907 23.75 3.94 -79.20
C VAL A 907 24.28 2.63 -78.56
N ARG A 908 24.71 1.68 -79.39
CA ARG A 908 25.17 0.32 -79.04
C ARG A 908 26.65 0.22 -78.64
N ASP A 909 27.00 -0.95 -78.08
CA ASP A 909 28.27 -1.70 -78.17
C ASP A 909 29.61 -1.02 -77.86
N THR A 910 30.29 -1.48 -76.79
CA THR A 910 31.53 -2.30 -76.97
C THR A 910 31.95 -3.04 -75.70
N GLN A 911 32.77 -4.09 -75.88
CA GLN A 911 33.30 -5.01 -74.85
C GLN A 911 34.59 -4.44 -74.20
N SER A 912 34.94 -4.87 -72.97
CA SER A 912 36.15 -5.69 -72.69
C SER A 912 36.64 -5.75 -71.22
N ASN A 913 37.04 -6.97 -70.82
CA ASN A 913 38.10 -7.43 -69.89
C ASN A 913 38.75 -6.59 -68.75
N GLY A 914 39.11 -7.32 -67.67
CA GLY A 914 40.36 -7.15 -66.89
C GLY A 914 40.18 -6.64 -65.45
N HIS A 915 40.18 -7.41 -64.35
CA HIS A 915 41.07 -8.46 -63.80
C HIS A 915 42.22 -7.92 -62.89
N ARG A 916 42.25 -8.40 -61.63
CA ARG A 916 43.35 -8.46 -60.61
C ARG A 916 43.58 -7.34 -59.57
N ASP A 917 43.32 -7.74 -58.33
CA ASP A 917 44.23 -7.87 -57.17
C ASP A 917 44.99 -6.69 -56.51
N SER A 918 44.76 -6.64 -55.18
CA SER A 918 45.75 -6.47 -54.11
C SER A 918 46.37 -5.08 -53.84
N THR A 919 46.13 -4.54 -52.63
CA THR A 919 47.07 -4.56 -51.48
C THR A 919 46.56 -3.64 -50.36
N ALA A 920 47.00 -3.86 -49.13
CA ALA A 920 46.62 -3.06 -47.96
C ALA A 920 47.73 -2.06 -47.57
N SER A 921 47.35 -0.86 -47.14
CA SER A 921 48.23 0.02 -46.36
C SER A 921 47.44 0.90 -45.39
N THR A 922 47.85 0.90 -44.12
CA THR A 922 47.18 1.55 -43.00
C THR A 922 47.57 3.04 -42.87
N SER A 923 46.59 3.93 -42.68
CA SER A 923 46.80 5.21 -41.99
C SER A 923 45.48 5.72 -41.40
N GLY A 924 45.41 5.86 -40.08
CA GLY A 924 44.16 6.18 -39.40
C GLY A 924 43.87 7.69 -39.30
N GLN A 925 42.58 8.03 -39.36
CA GLN A 925 41.99 9.24 -38.75
C GLN A 925 40.51 8.93 -38.45
N SER A 926 40.18 8.63 -37.19
CA SER A 926 38.79 8.36 -36.79
C SER A 926 38.03 9.68 -36.58
N SER A 927 37.61 10.31 -37.68
CA SER A 927 36.63 11.40 -37.61
C SER A 927 35.32 10.84 -37.05
N LEU A 928 34.85 11.36 -35.92
CA LEU A 928 33.58 11.00 -35.29
C LEU A 928 32.43 11.10 -36.28
N ALA A 929 31.98 9.95 -36.79
CA ALA A 929 30.83 9.85 -37.65
C ALA A 929 29.58 10.23 -36.83
N ARG A 930 29.07 11.43 -37.09
CA ARG A 930 27.75 11.90 -36.66
C ARG A 930 26.71 10.86 -37.03
N VAL A 931 26.30 10.04 -36.05
CA VAL A 931 25.23 9.05 -36.20
C VAL A 931 23.97 9.80 -36.63
N LYS A 932 23.64 9.72 -37.92
CA LYS A 932 22.31 10.10 -38.40
C LYS A 932 21.34 9.18 -37.68
N ALA A 933 20.42 9.75 -36.92
CA ALA A 933 19.31 9.00 -36.36
C ALA A 933 18.55 8.35 -37.51
N THR A 934 18.67 7.03 -37.63
CA THR A 934 17.86 6.23 -38.55
C THR A 934 16.40 6.43 -38.15
N ALA A 935 15.55 6.84 -39.10
CA ALA A 935 14.13 7.02 -38.84
C ALA A 935 13.56 5.72 -38.24
N ARG A 936 12.86 5.83 -37.11
CA ARG A 936 12.22 4.66 -36.49
C ARG A 936 11.21 4.08 -37.49
N PRO A 937 11.13 2.75 -37.66
CA PRO A 937 10.14 2.13 -38.53
C PRO A 937 8.73 2.53 -38.09
N HIS A 938 7.83 2.75 -39.05
CA HIS A 938 6.45 3.14 -38.75
C HIS A 938 5.79 2.08 -37.86
N PRO A 939 5.03 2.43 -36.80
CA PRO A 939 4.53 1.45 -35.82
C PRO A 939 3.81 0.25 -36.44
N SER A 940 3.06 0.46 -37.53
CA SER A 940 2.37 -0.62 -38.26
C SER A 940 3.28 -1.63 -38.97
N THR A 941 4.60 -1.40 -39.02
CA THR A 941 5.59 -2.33 -39.61
C THR A 941 6.30 -3.20 -38.57
N LEU A 942 6.03 -2.97 -37.28
CA LEU A 942 6.64 -3.72 -36.19
C LEU A 942 6.15 -5.19 -36.18
N GLU A 943 7.06 -6.11 -35.87
CA GLU A 943 6.74 -7.52 -35.62
C GLU A 943 6.48 -7.70 -34.11
N VAL A 944 5.22 -7.94 -33.74
CA VAL A 944 4.82 -8.08 -32.34
C VAL A 944 4.75 -9.56 -31.95
N VAL A 945 5.73 -10.02 -31.17
CA VAL A 945 5.80 -11.39 -30.63
C VAL A 945 5.47 -11.39 -29.14
N PHE A 946 4.39 -12.08 -28.77
CA PHE A 946 3.96 -12.25 -27.37
C PHE A 946 4.73 -13.36 -26.65
N ASP A 947 6.06 -13.19 -26.52
CA ASP A 947 6.91 -14.13 -25.80
C ASP A 947 6.74 -13.98 -24.27
N GLU A 948 5.83 -14.77 -23.69
CA GLU A 948 5.65 -14.80 -22.24
C GLU A 948 6.88 -15.30 -21.47
N ALA A 949 7.83 -16.02 -22.08
CA ALA A 949 9.05 -16.45 -21.40
C ALA A 949 10.04 -15.28 -21.25
N LEU A 950 10.17 -14.44 -22.28
CA LEU A 950 10.90 -13.15 -22.21
C LEU A 950 10.18 -12.14 -21.29
N GLY A 951 8.85 -12.18 -21.27
CA GLY A 951 8.01 -11.37 -20.41
C GLY A 951 8.14 -11.71 -18.93
N LYS A 952 8.12 -13.01 -18.60
CA LYS A 952 8.37 -13.52 -17.25
C LYS A 952 9.74 -13.07 -16.79
N GLU A 953 9.76 -12.30 -15.70
CA GLU A 953 10.97 -12.19 -14.89
C GLU A 953 11.41 -13.60 -14.50
N LEU A 954 12.69 -13.90 -14.73
CA LEU A 954 13.38 -14.96 -14.00
C LEU A 954 13.47 -14.53 -12.53
N SER A 955 12.34 -14.65 -11.83
CA SER A 955 12.21 -14.23 -10.44
C SER A 955 13.32 -14.89 -9.65
N THR A 956 14.06 -14.07 -8.92
CA THR A 956 14.81 -14.53 -7.75
C THR A 956 13.92 -15.48 -6.94
N ARG A 957 14.51 -16.51 -6.31
CA ARG A 957 13.80 -17.68 -5.73
C ARG A 957 12.77 -17.34 -4.61
N LYS A 958 12.55 -16.06 -4.31
CA LYS A 958 11.74 -15.53 -3.23
C LYS A 958 10.52 -14.79 -3.78
N ARG A 959 9.32 -15.20 -3.35
CA ARG A 959 8.04 -14.56 -3.71
C ARG A 959 7.81 -13.31 -2.85
N LEU A 960 7.88 -12.13 -3.45
CA LEU A 960 7.72 -10.84 -2.76
C LEU A 960 6.25 -10.42 -2.56
N VAL A 961 5.94 -9.77 -1.43
CA VAL A 961 4.61 -9.21 -1.11
C VAL A 961 4.55 -7.76 -1.58
N ARG A 962 4.30 -7.54 -2.88
CA ARG A 962 4.36 -6.20 -3.51
C ARG A 962 3.17 -5.30 -3.19
N TYR A 963 1.96 -5.88 -3.12
CA TYR A 963 0.71 -5.15 -2.91
C TYR A 963 -0.02 -5.71 -1.68
N GLN A 964 -0.81 -4.87 -0.99
CA GLN A 964 -1.64 -5.34 0.11
C GLN A 964 -2.78 -6.22 -0.44
N LEU A 965 -2.74 -7.50 -0.10
CA LEU A 965 -3.91 -8.38 -0.25
C LEU A 965 -4.95 -7.94 0.80
N ASN A 966 -6.22 -7.77 0.39
CA ASN A 966 -7.28 -7.27 1.26
C ASN A 966 -7.33 -8.05 2.59
N PRO A 967 -7.13 -7.42 3.75
CA PRO A 967 -6.97 -8.13 5.02
C PRO A 967 -8.27 -8.77 5.55
N ARG A 968 -9.42 -8.43 4.94
CA ARG A 968 -10.78 -8.97 5.14
C ARG A 968 -11.61 -8.78 3.86
N GLU A 969 -12.70 -9.55 3.72
CA GLU A 969 -13.67 -9.45 2.61
C GLU A 969 -14.30 -8.04 2.45
N ASN A 970 -14.46 -7.30 3.56
CA ASN A 970 -15.07 -5.96 3.56
C ASN A 970 -14.01 -4.88 3.84
N TRP A 971 -13.16 -4.58 2.86
CA TRP A 971 -12.12 -3.54 2.96
C TRP A 971 -12.51 -2.26 2.20
N GLY A 972 -12.56 -1.13 2.92
CA GLY A 972 -12.95 0.19 2.43
C GLY A 972 -13.57 1.03 3.55
N PRO A 973 -13.91 2.31 3.32
CA PRO A 973 -14.77 3.06 4.23
C PRO A 973 -16.09 2.32 4.45
N LEU A 974 -16.45 2.06 5.72
CA LEU A 974 -17.60 1.23 6.08
C LEU A 974 -18.95 1.79 5.60
N SER A 975 -19.01 3.06 5.17
CA SER A 975 -20.15 3.67 4.47
C SER A 975 -20.56 2.94 3.19
N ARG A 976 -19.66 2.19 2.54
CA ARG A 976 -19.98 1.39 1.34
C ARG A 976 -20.63 0.03 1.64
N ALA A 977 -20.70 -0.40 2.90
CA ALA A 977 -21.36 -1.67 3.28
C ALA A 977 -22.90 -1.54 3.48
N SER A 978 -23.48 -0.36 3.23
CA SER A 978 -24.93 -0.12 3.29
C SER A 978 -25.56 0.27 1.95
N GLY A 979 -25.04 -0.29 0.84
CA GLY A 979 -25.78 -0.41 -0.42
C GLY A 979 -26.71 -1.63 -0.37
N ARG A 980 -27.97 -1.47 -0.82
CA ARG A 980 -29.00 -2.52 -0.74
C ARG A 980 -28.64 -3.74 -1.61
N GLY A 981 -28.93 -4.93 -1.09
CA GLY A 981 -29.05 -6.21 -1.81
C GLY A 981 -30.14 -7.03 -1.13
#